data_AF-A0A7R8D8E9-F1
#
_entry.id   AF-A0A7R8D8E9-F1
#
_cell.length_a   1.000
_cell.length_b   1.000
_cell.length_c   1.000
_cell.angle_alpha   90.00
_cell.angle_beta   90.00
_cell.angle_gamma   90.00
#
_symmetry.space_group_name_H-M   'P 1'
#
loop_
_entity.id
_entity.type
_entity.pdbx_description
1 polymer ?
#
loop_
_entity_poly.entity_id
_entity_poly.type
_entity_poly.pdbx_seq_one_letter_code
_entity_poly.pdbx_strand_id
1 'polypeptide(L)'
;MEQYYSDPSSTSDANSALAELDQGLRSNNNLGEQSEAIVRFPRLFQKYPFPILINSALLKLADVYRGGSNFIKLCVLRVCQRSERHLDKITNVDEFVKRIFMSERHALVQHHIRNVLNEDCGDLVELYGAIYAAGRFAARKSYPSLDFVLVTLRTLTRLSARTLIDVPDHIMLLLRYLTQDSRSKDRSHLWTDSNVESLIKFALNEHKQSINVSVGVFTVLRELISQGHLDKFGFSEGEESLVMELCQNFCYQKDVSVAAAATSLLTCIAVHRTESCSEAMLAIESLFLLLTGSDFNDECFSVLKDTLDCVVKLCDINPEACEQFVDIFGSEAFNNSQKISVRLMLAQVLASLGNKHMGFTSIICTLLLQTLKGFNWPPEAISAWNYAISNVDFWTQYKIGRAATRYAQPGPAKDIFYRLMDKVSSENHYYWLTGIWHLAEAEEYLSDINNMDIIDRLNKANFKIHESITSLKAAASPKQGSMVFQISYLRCRSEALLVLAELMYACNSIRTSPPPAIANAQAKQSHDDLQRCGRIAYLLRKCVKEFTRVSSLYGKLYESCFDADPSTLSQLSIFRQIYLNISRWIERVCLKSNRQGSMFLEREINFDVEEDDADINQMTRKQIQFLKKHTSVLVFIVNKLTSSPLFLPRSFYQSRQVTSLSLAVTPSPRSPGDPISVSTSQYLSIKVEGVVSQNWIKSKNFPWKRDVHSVKLVLTSSLQKSNSPDFLLPFNVPGLHQVFIETLLIDKEQRLWRQNTPKSSLSIKAFDEGNRGNVPNNRTR
;
A
#
# COMPACT_ATOMS: atom_id res chain seq x y z
N MET A 1 12.02 12.63 -9.12
CA MET A 1 11.70 11.69 -8.02
C MET A 1 13.04 11.25 -7.44
N GLU A 2 13.74 12.21 -6.85
CA GLU A 2 15.16 12.13 -6.51
C GLU A 2 15.35 12.57 -5.06
N GLN A 3 16.50 12.21 -4.48
CA GLN A 3 16.86 12.30 -3.06
C GLN A 3 16.20 11.22 -2.17
N TYR A 4 16.87 10.94 -1.04
CA TYR A 4 16.49 10.00 0.03
C TYR A 4 16.73 8.50 -0.21
N TYR A 5 17.97 8.16 -0.59
CA TYR A 5 18.68 7.08 0.10
C TYR A 5 19.76 7.72 0.98
N SER A 6 19.70 7.49 2.28
CA SER A 6 20.70 7.97 3.25
C SER A 6 21.62 6.81 3.63
N ASP A 7 22.91 6.96 3.33
CA ASP A 7 23.93 5.97 3.68
C ASP A 7 24.09 5.79 5.21
N PRO A 8 24.61 4.63 5.67
CA PRO A 8 24.84 4.37 7.10
C PRO A 8 25.92 5.24 7.76
N SER A 9 26.66 6.08 7.01
CA SER A 9 27.65 7.04 7.52
C SER A 9 27.05 8.27 8.23
N SER A 10 25.71 8.36 8.26
CA SER A 10 24.96 9.60 8.45
C SER A 10 24.96 10.23 9.85
N THR A 11 25.52 9.59 10.88
CA THR A 11 25.67 10.22 12.22
C THR A 11 26.79 11.26 12.26
N SER A 12 27.88 11.03 11.54
CA SER A 12 28.95 12.02 11.36
C SER A 12 28.41 13.25 10.63
N ASP A 13 27.69 13.03 9.52
CA ASP A 13 27.08 14.08 8.69
C ASP A 13 25.99 14.88 9.42
N ALA A 14 25.24 14.24 10.33
CA ALA A 14 24.23 14.93 11.14
C ALA A 14 24.88 15.85 12.18
N ASN A 15 25.98 15.43 12.80
CA ASN A 15 26.73 16.22 13.77
C ASN A 15 27.48 17.37 13.11
N SER A 16 28.08 17.15 11.93
CA SER A 16 28.73 18.23 11.17
C SER A 16 27.71 19.26 10.66
N ALA A 17 26.55 18.83 10.15
CA ALA A 17 25.47 19.73 9.75
C ALA A 17 24.89 20.53 10.93
N LEU A 18 24.78 19.94 12.13
CA LEU A 18 24.38 20.69 13.33
C LEU A 18 25.49 21.65 13.81
N ALA A 19 26.77 21.32 13.62
CA ALA A 19 27.89 22.20 13.94
C ALA A 19 27.96 23.41 12.98
N GLU A 20 27.75 23.21 11.68
CA GLU A 20 27.63 24.28 10.68
C GLU A 20 26.50 25.25 11.04
N LEU A 21 25.31 24.71 11.38
CA LEU A 21 24.17 25.53 11.78
C LEU A 21 24.42 26.25 13.12
N ASP A 22 25.07 25.62 14.10
CA ASP A 22 25.46 26.26 15.37
C ASP A 22 26.50 27.38 15.14
N GLN A 23 27.43 27.21 14.21
CA GLN A 23 28.34 28.29 13.81
C GLN A 23 27.57 29.48 13.21
N GLY A 24 26.57 29.23 12.35
CA GLY A 24 25.68 30.26 11.81
C GLY A 24 24.74 30.90 12.84
N LEU A 25 24.38 30.21 13.93
CA LEU A 25 23.64 30.80 15.05
C LEU A 25 24.51 31.77 15.87
N ARG A 26 25.83 31.54 15.93
CA ARG A 26 26.78 32.32 16.75
C ARG A 26 27.32 33.59 16.07
N SER A 27 26.97 33.87 14.81
CA SER A 27 27.42 35.10 14.12
C SER A 27 26.63 36.35 14.55
N ASN A 28 26.88 36.80 15.79
CA ASN A 28 26.17 37.92 16.44
C ASN A 28 26.15 39.24 15.65
N ASN A 29 27.05 39.44 14.69
CA ASN A 29 27.12 40.65 13.87
C ASN A 29 26.39 40.54 12.51
N ASN A 30 25.86 39.38 12.12
CA ASN A 30 25.13 39.21 10.86
C ASN A 30 23.76 38.54 11.06
N LEU A 31 22.73 39.38 11.22
CA LEU A 31 21.33 38.95 11.37
C LEU A 31 20.83 38.09 10.18
N GLY A 32 21.41 38.29 8.99
CA GLY A 32 21.10 37.51 7.79
C GLY A 32 21.46 36.04 7.97
N GLU A 33 22.73 35.77 8.28
CA GLU A 33 23.26 34.42 8.55
C GLU A 33 22.52 33.70 9.68
N GLN A 34 22.29 34.39 10.81
CA GLN A 34 21.52 33.82 11.92
C GLN A 34 20.11 33.42 11.48
N SER A 35 19.42 34.28 10.72
CA SER A 35 18.07 33.97 10.23
C SER A 35 18.06 32.83 9.20
N GLU A 36 19.07 32.75 8.33
CA GLU A 36 19.22 31.67 7.37
C GLU A 36 19.48 30.33 8.06
N ALA A 37 20.38 30.30 9.05
CA ALA A 37 20.64 29.13 9.87
C ALA A 37 19.35 28.62 10.52
N ILE A 38 18.57 29.50 11.17
CA ILE A 38 17.28 29.17 11.79
C ILE A 38 16.31 28.54 10.78
N VAL A 39 16.14 29.14 9.60
CA VAL A 39 15.21 28.64 8.56
C VAL A 39 15.64 27.28 7.97
N ARG A 40 16.91 26.88 8.12
CA ARG A 40 17.40 25.55 7.70
C ARG A 40 17.07 24.43 8.70
N PHE A 41 16.77 24.70 9.99
CA PHE A 41 16.47 23.66 11.00
C PHE A 41 15.31 22.71 10.65
N PRO A 42 14.17 23.16 10.08
CA PRO A 42 13.11 22.25 9.62
C PRO A 42 13.58 21.21 8.59
N ARG A 43 14.55 21.57 7.73
CA ARG A 43 15.17 20.62 6.79
C ARG A 43 16.09 19.64 7.51
N LEU A 44 16.84 20.10 8.52
CA LEU A 44 17.65 19.24 9.39
C LEU A 44 16.78 18.20 10.11
N PHE A 45 15.65 18.60 10.72
CA PHE A 45 14.74 17.69 11.42
C PHE A 45 14.07 16.67 10.50
N GLN A 46 13.75 17.06 9.26
CA GLN A 46 13.22 16.14 8.25
C GLN A 46 14.28 15.14 7.75
N LYS A 47 15.53 15.57 7.60
CA LYS A 47 16.65 14.72 7.14
C LYS A 47 17.18 13.79 8.23
N TYR A 48 17.24 14.27 9.47
CA TYR A 48 17.82 13.56 10.63
C TYR A 48 16.86 13.58 11.83
N PRO A 49 15.78 12.77 11.80
CA PRO A 49 14.71 12.78 12.82
C PRO A 49 15.08 12.13 14.17
N PHE A 50 16.34 12.19 14.58
CA PHE A 50 16.87 11.56 15.81
C PHE A 50 16.53 12.37 17.07
N PRO A 51 16.03 11.76 18.17
CA PRO A 51 15.66 12.50 19.38
C PRO A 51 16.80 13.31 19.99
N ILE A 52 18.01 12.75 20.06
CA ILE A 52 19.20 13.44 20.61
C ILE A 52 19.55 14.71 19.80
N LEU A 53 19.53 14.60 18.46
CA LEU A 53 19.79 15.72 17.56
C LEU A 53 18.69 16.79 17.67
N ILE A 54 17.43 16.38 17.65
CA ILE A 54 16.27 17.28 17.77
C ILE A 54 16.29 18.02 19.11
N ASN A 55 16.53 17.31 20.21
CA ASN A 55 16.62 17.91 21.55
C ASN A 55 17.78 18.91 21.64
N SER A 56 18.99 18.54 21.20
CA SER A 56 20.14 19.47 21.22
C SER A 56 19.93 20.70 20.33
N ALA A 57 19.33 20.54 19.16
CA ALA A 57 19.01 21.62 18.23
C ALA A 57 17.91 22.56 18.76
N LEU A 58 16.84 22.02 19.36
CA LEU A 58 15.76 22.83 19.94
C LEU A 58 16.25 23.59 21.18
N LEU A 59 17.11 22.99 22.01
CA LEU A 59 17.74 23.70 23.13
C LEU A 59 18.61 24.88 22.64
N LYS A 60 19.42 24.70 21.57
CA LYS A 60 20.16 25.82 20.94
C LYS A 60 19.24 26.89 20.36
N LEU A 61 18.12 26.51 19.73
CA LEU A 61 17.12 27.48 19.26
C LEU A 61 16.45 28.24 20.41
N ALA A 62 16.27 27.62 21.58
CA ALA A 62 15.76 28.29 22.78
C ALA A 62 16.79 29.26 23.40
N ASP A 63 18.08 28.92 23.38
CA ASP A 63 19.15 29.83 23.79
C ASP A 63 19.20 31.08 22.90
N VAL A 64 19.08 30.90 21.57
CA VAL A 64 18.99 32.00 20.59
C VAL A 64 17.68 32.79 20.72
N TYR A 65 16.56 32.15 21.07
CA TYR A 65 15.30 32.84 21.37
C TYR A 65 15.43 33.78 22.57
N ARG A 66 16.14 33.35 23.63
CA ARG A 66 16.30 34.11 24.87
C ARG A 66 17.11 35.41 24.67
N GLY A 67 18.21 35.35 23.91
CA GLY A 67 19.08 36.51 23.64
C GLY A 67 18.78 37.27 22.34
N GLY A 68 17.92 36.74 21.47
CA GLY A 68 17.71 37.24 20.12
C GLY A 68 16.75 38.43 20.00
N SER A 69 16.84 39.13 18.86
CA SER A 69 15.90 40.19 18.49
C SER A 69 14.49 39.65 18.20
N ASN A 70 13.49 40.54 18.17
CA ASN A 70 12.09 40.15 17.91
C ASN A 70 11.92 39.43 16.54
N PHE A 71 12.75 39.77 15.54
CA PHE A 71 12.78 39.07 14.26
C PHE A 71 13.27 37.62 14.39
N ILE A 72 14.35 37.41 15.14
CA ILE A 72 14.90 36.08 15.43
C ILE A 72 13.89 35.22 16.20
N LYS A 73 13.23 35.80 17.22
CA LYS A 73 12.14 35.16 17.97
C LYS A 73 10.99 34.71 17.06
N LEU A 74 10.58 35.53 16.10
CA LEU A 74 9.56 35.18 15.10
C LEU A 74 10.00 34.05 14.17
N CYS A 75 11.27 34.02 13.74
CA CYS A 75 11.82 32.93 12.94
C CYS A 75 11.82 31.60 13.71
N VAL A 76 12.24 31.59 14.98
CA VAL A 76 12.17 30.40 15.84
C VAL A 76 10.73 29.93 16.02
N LEU A 77 9.78 30.83 16.26
CA LEU A 77 8.35 30.48 16.37
C LEU A 77 7.83 29.80 15.10
N ARG A 78 8.15 30.32 13.91
CA ARG A 78 7.77 29.71 12.62
C ARG A 78 8.41 28.33 12.42
N VAL A 79 9.65 28.14 12.87
CA VAL A 79 10.35 26.84 12.85
C VAL A 79 9.66 25.82 13.75
N CYS A 80 9.27 26.21 14.97
CA CYS A 80 8.51 25.36 15.90
C CYS A 80 7.13 24.97 15.32
N GLN A 81 6.37 25.94 14.78
CA GLN A 81 5.08 25.69 14.13
C GLN A 81 5.21 24.72 12.93
N ARG A 82 6.24 24.89 12.09
CA ARG A 82 6.51 24.00 10.95
C ARG A 82 6.98 22.61 11.36
N SER A 83 7.47 22.46 12.59
CA SER A 83 8.09 21.24 13.13
C SER A 83 7.29 20.61 14.25
N GLU A 84 5.98 20.91 14.36
CA GLU A 84 5.08 20.46 15.44
C GLU A 84 5.17 18.94 15.71
N ARG A 85 5.29 18.12 14.66
CA ARG A 85 5.46 16.65 14.71
C ARG A 85 6.80 16.15 15.30
N HIS A 86 7.70 17.05 15.65
CA HIS A 86 9.01 16.73 16.22
C HIS A 86 9.16 17.23 17.66
N LEU A 87 8.20 18.01 18.18
CA LEU A 87 8.26 18.55 19.55
C LEU A 87 8.12 17.46 20.61
N ASP A 88 7.37 16.39 20.33
CA ASP A 88 7.23 15.20 21.20
C ASP A 88 8.56 14.44 21.43
N LYS A 89 9.64 14.81 20.72
CA LYS A 89 10.97 14.20 20.84
C LYS A 89 11.95 14.99 21.72
N ILE A 90 11.51 16.10 22.32
CA ILE A 90 12.29 16.85 23.32
C ILE A 90 12.38 16.00 24.59
N THR A 91 13.60 15.68 25.04
CA THR A 91 13.81 14.90 26.27
C THR A 91 13.97 15.79 27.50
N ASN A 92 14.39 17.05 27.32
CA ASN A 92 14.54 18.02 28.41
C ASN A 92 13.54 19.19 28.23
N VAL A 93 12.26 18.89 28.43
CA VAL A 93 11.15 19.83 28.21
C VAL A 93 11.21 21.01 29.19
N ASP A 94 11.49 20.74 30.47
CA ASP A 94 11.52 21.78 31.51
C ASP A 94 12.58 22.85 31.21
N GLU A 95 13.78 22.44 30.83
CA GLU A 95 14.88 23.36 30.49
C GLU A 95 14.59 24.13 29.17
N PHE A 96 13.93 23.51 28.20
CA PHE A 96 13.47 24.19 26.97
C PHE A 96 12.42 25.26 27.28
N VAL A 97 11.41 24.93 28.10
CA VAL A 97 10.36 25.87 28.54
C VAL A 97 10.97 27.01 29.38
N LYS A 98 11.88 26.69 30.30
CA LYS A 98 12.60 27.66 31.14
C LYS A 98 13.44 28.66 30.32
N ARG A 99 14.01 28.24 29.18
CA ARG A 99 14.74 29.15 28.28
C ARG A 99 13.84 30.10 27.50
N ILE A 100 12.63 29.67 27.16
CA ILE A 100 11.64 30.48 26.45
C ILE A 100 10.95 31.48 27.39
N PHE A 101 10.51 31.03 28.57
CA PHE A 101 9.72 31.85 29.51
C PHE A 101 10.53 32.46 30.67
N MET A 102 11.84 32.17 30.76
CA MET A 102 12.75 32.64 31.82
C MET A 102 12.29 32.32 33.27
N SER A 103 11.37 31.36 33.46
CA SER A 103 10.79 30.98 34.76
C SER A 103 10.38 29.49 34.79
N GLU A 104 10.33 28.89 35.98
CA GLU A 104 10.38 27.43 36.20
C GLU A 104 9.03 26.69 36.33
N ARG A 105 7.86 27.29 36.02
CA ARG A 105 6.57 26.62 36.26
C ARG A 105 5.55 26.77 35.13
N HIS A 106 5.08 25.62 34.62
CA HIS A 106 3.96 25.50 33.66
C HIS A 106 2.70 26.31 34.06
N ALA A 107 2.42 26.42 35.37
CA ALA A 107 1.29 27.19 35.89
C ALA A 107 1.36 28.70 35.55
N LEU A 108 2.55 29.26 35.37
CA LEU A 108 2.73 30.69 35.07
C LEU A 108 2.43 31.03 33.62
N VAL A 109 2.50 30.09 32.67
CA VAL A 109 2.11 30.35 31.27
C VAL A 109 0.60 30.61 31.17
N GLN A 110 -0.21 29.81 31.87
CA GLN A 110 -1.66 30.04 31.95
C GLN A 110 -1.99 31.33 32.74
N HIS A 111 -1.22 31.66 33.78
CA HIS A 111 -1.38 32.89 34.52
C HIS A 111 -1.04 34.13 33.67
N HIS A 112 0.07 34.10 32.93
CA HIS A 112 0.50 35.19 32.06
C HIS A 112 -0.49 35.41 30.89
N ILE A 113 -0.93 34.34 30.21
CA ILE A 113 -2.00 34.43 29.19
C ILE A 113 -3.29 35.00 29.81
N ARG A 114 -3.65 34.59 31.04
CA ARG A 114 -4.82 35.11 31.75
C ARG A 114 -4.66 36.59 32.12
N ASN A 115 -3.48 37.03 32.53
CA ASN A 115 -3.24 38.43 32.89
C ASN A 115 -3.29 39.34 31.64
N VAL A 116 -2.62 38.94 30.55
CA VAL A 116 -2.68 39.66 29.24
C VAL A 116 -4.11 39.73 28.66
N LEU A 117 -4.99 38.78 29.01
CA LEU A 117 -6.40 38.78 28.61
C LEU A 117 -7.34 39.49 29.60
N ASN A 118 -6.89 39.78 30.82
CA ASN A 118 -7.70 40.38 31.89
C ASN A 118 -7.33 41.85 32.17
N GLU A 119 -6.10 42.24 31.90
CA GLU A 119 -5.63 43.63 31.94
C GLU A 119 -5.88 44.29 30.57
N ASP A 120 -6.17 45.59 30.55
CA ASP A 120 -6.30 46.37 29.30
C ASP A 120 -4.93 46.52 28.63
N CYS A 121 -4.48 45.44 27.97
CA CYS A 121 -3.24 45.39 27.22
C CYS A 121 -3.31 46.38 26.05
N GLY A 122 -2.54 47.48 26.16
CA GLY A 122 -2.48 48.52 25.13
C GLY A 122 -1.82 48.08 23.81
N ASP A 123 -1.24 46.87 23.75
CA ASP A 123 -0.67 46.30 22.53
C ASP A 123 -1.60 45.24 21.93
N LEU A 124 -2.22 45.60 20.80
CA LEU A 124 -3.05 44.72 19.99
C LEU A 124 -2.32 43.43 19.58
N VAL A 125 -1.00 43.45 19.35
CA VAL A 125 -0.22 42.29 18.92
C VAL A 125 -0.07 41.28 20.05
N GLU A 126 0.17 41.76 21.28
CA GLU A 126 0.25 40.92 22.47
C GLU A 126 -1.13 40.31 22.80
N LEU A 127 -2.19 41.11 22.70
CA LEU A 127 -3.58 40.64 22.84
C LEU A 127 -3.94 39.58 21.79
N TYR A 128 -3.64 39.79 20.50
CA TYR A 128 -3.88 38.77 19.45
C TYR A 128 -3.02 37.50 19.67
N GLY A 129 -1.79 37.65 20.19
CA GLY A 129 -0.93 36.53 20.58
C GLY A 129 -1.53 35.72 21.72
N ALA A 130 -2.03 36.38 22.76
CA ALA A 130 -2.72 35.75 23.88
C ALA A 130 -4.06 35.11 23.46
N ILE A 131 -4.82 35.72 22.56
CA ILE A 131 -6.03 35.12 21.96
C ILE A 131 -5.68 33.88 21.13
N TYR A 132 -4.60 33.89 20.35
CA TYR A 132 -4.14 32.71 19.59
C TYR A 132 -3.71 31.56 20.52
N ALA A 133 -2.98 31.88 21.60
CA ALA A 133 -2.61 30.91 22.63
C ALA A 133 -3.85 30.37 23.36
N ALA A 134 -4.74 31.24 23.84
CA ALA A 134 -5.98 30.87 24.52
C ALA A 134 -6.94 30.09 23.61
N GLY A 135 -6.97 30.36 22.31
CA GLY A 135 -7.71 29.56 21.33
C GLY A 135 -7.22 28.11 21.19
N ARG A 136 -6.00 27.80 21.66
CA ARG A 136 -5.51 26.43 21.87
C ARG A 136 -5.79 25.87 23.28
N PHE A 137 -6.27 26.67 24.24
CA PHE A 137 -6.42 26.30 25.65
C PHE A 137 -7.86 26.39 26.26
N ALA A 138 -8.73 27.37 25.93
CA ALA A 138 -10.12 27.47 26.45
C ALA A 138 -11.02 28.47 25.65
N ALA A 139 -12.34 28.52 25.91
CA ALA A 139 -13.34 29.21 25.07
C ALA A 139 -14.41 30.08 25.80
N ARG A 140 -15.00 31.04 25.04
CA ARG A 140 -16.15 31.96 25.32
C ARG A 140 -15.89 33.13 26.31
N LYS A 141 -16.60 34.29 26.24
CA LYS A 141 -18.05 34.56 26.02
C LYS A 141 -18.43 35.70 25.01
N SER A 142 -19.73 35.67 24.67
CA SER A 142 -20.67 36.54 23.90
C SER A 142 -20.47 38.07 23.73
N TYR A 143 -20.65 38.59 22.49
CA TYR A 143 -21.17 39.93 22.13
C TYR A 143 -21.83 39.97 20.72
N PRO A 144 -22.86 40.78 20.43
CA PRO A 144 -23.63 40.68 19.18
C PRO A 144 -23.07 41.49 18.00
N SER A 145 -22.64 40.82 16.92
CA SER A 145 -22.42 41.40 15.58
C SER A 145 -22.62 40.33 14.49
N LEU A 146 -22.74 40.73 13.22
CA LEU A 146 -23.04 39.81 12.11
C LEU A 146 -21.95 38.74 11.90
N ASP A 147 -20.67 39.13 11.96
CA ASP A 147 -19.55 38.20 11.95
C ASP A 147 -19.53 37.32 13.20
N PHE A 148 -19.94 37.84 14.35
CA PHE A 148 -20.01 37.08 15.59
C PHE A 148 -21.11 36.00 15.55
N VAL A 149 -22.25 36.23 14.91
CA VAL A 149 -23.28 35.19 14.71
C VAL A 149 -22.72 34.07 13.84
N LEU A 150 -22.03 34.38 12.74
CA LEU A 150 -21.35 33.39 11.90
C LEU A 150 -20.26 32.62 12.66
N VAL A 151 -19.41 33.29 13.44
CA VAL A 151 -18.38 32.64 14.26
C VAL A 151 -19.01 31.82 15.40
N THR A 152 -20.12 32.28 15.98
CA THR A 152 -20.82 31.57 17.06
C THR A 152 -21.54 30.33 16.54
N LEU A 153 -22.27 30.41 15.43
CA LEU A 153 -22.85 29.24 14.79
C LEU A 153 -21.75 28.28 14.32
N ARG A 154 -20.67 28.74 13.70
CA ARG A 154 -19.53 27.89 13.30
C ARG A 154 -18.82 27.24 14.50
N THR A 155 -18.67 27.93 15.62
CA THR A 155 -18.04 27.37 16.83
C THR A 155 -18.99 26.42 17.55
N LEU A 156 -20.29 26.70 17.63
CA LEU A 156 -21.31 25.79 18.13
C LEU A 156 -21.41 24.53 17.26
N THR A 157 -21.52 24.64 15.93
CA THR A 157 -21.50 23.49 15.00
C THR A 157 -20.20 22.69 15.14
N ARG A 158 -19.04 23.34 15.31
CA ARG A 158 -17.75 22.63 15.55
C ARG A 158 -17.67 21.98 16.93
N LEU A 159 -18.36 22.53 17.93
CA LEU A 159 -18.40 22.01 19.28
C LEU A 159 -19.35 20.80 19.32
N SER A 160 -20.60 20.95 18.90
CA SER A 160 -21.59 19.86 18.82
C SER A 160 -21.12 18.72 17.91
N ALA A 161 -20.48 19.01 16.77
CA ALA A 161 -19.88 17.96 15.92
C ALA A 161 -18.60 17.30 16.50
N ARG A 162 -17.98 17.87 17.54
CA ARG A 162 -16.84 17.26 18.26
C ARG A 162 -17.24 16.56 19.54
N THR A 163 -18.28 17.03 20.23
CA THR A 163 -18.79 16.45 21.47
C THR A 163 -19.89 15.42 21.23
N LEU A 164 -20.58 15.47 20.08
CA LEU A 164 -21.76 14.66 19.73
C LEU A 164 -22.94 14.82 20.71
N ILE A 165 -23.00 15.97 21.40
CA ILE A 165 -24.03 16.34 22.39
C ILE A 165 -24.86 17.50 21.84
N ASP A 166 -26.16 17.52 22.14
CA ASP A 166 -27.17 18.54 21.77
C ASP A 166 -27.27 18.83 20.26
N VAL A 167 -26.87 17.88 19.40
CA VAL A 167 -26.89 18.06 17.94
C VAL A 167 -28.31 18.20 17.37
N PRO A 168 -29.35 17.46 17.83
CA PRO A 168 -30.72 17.66 17.38
C PRO A 168 -31.24 19.08 17.67
N ASP A 169 -30.99 19.61 18.87
CA ASP A 169 -31.38 20.97 19.25
C ASP A 169 -30.61 22.03 18.45
N HIS A 170 -29.33 21.78 18.16
CA HIS A 170 -28.53 22.62 17.28
C HIS A 170 -29.04 22.59 15.82
N ILE A 171 -29.55 21.45 15.34
CA ILE A 171 -30.21 21.36 14.02
C ILE A 171 -31.54 22.12 14.04
N MET A 172 -32.36 22.00 15.09
CA MET A 172 -33.58 22.83 15.24
C MET A 172 -33.26 24.32 15.29
N LEU A 173 -32.19 24.72 15.96
CA LEU A 173 -31.71 26.10 15.99
C LEU A 173 -31.35 26.58 14.57
N LEU A 174 -30.60 25.78 13.81
CA LEU A 174 -30.25 26.08 12.42
C LEU A 174 -31.49 26.16 11.52
N LEU A 175 -32.46 25.25 11.64
CA LEU A 175 -33.73 25.27 10.90
C LEU A 175 -34.61 26.48 11.26
N ARG A 176 -34.62 26.89 12.53
CA ARG A 176 -35.31 28.11 13.00
C ARG A 176 -34.66 29.37 12.43
N TYR A 177 -33.33 29.43 12.35
CA TYR A 177 -32.65 30.50 11.62
C TYR A 177 -32.96 30.44 10.11
N LEU A 178 -33.02 29.25 9.50
CA LEU A 178 -33.27 29.07 8.06
C LEU A 178 -34.71 29.46 7.63
N THR A 179 -35.68 29.33 8.55
CA THR A 179 -37.08 29.74 8.34
C THR A 179 -37.35 31.22 8.66
N GLN A 180 -36.47 31.90 9.40
CA GLN A 180 -36.66 33.30 9.84
C GLN A 180 -35.65 34.29 9.25
N ASP A 181 -34.49 33.84 8.75
CA ASP A 181 -33.45 34.65 8.13
C ASP A 181 -32.85 33.94 6.90
N SER A 182 -32.53 34.72 5.88
CA SER A 182 -32.02 34.22 4.61
C SER A 182 -30.48 34.20 4.61
N ARG A 183 -29.85 33.01 4.80
CA ARG A 183 -28.57 32.55 4.19
C ARG A 183 -28.00 31.23 4.79
N SER A 184 -28.07 30.16 3.98
CA SER A 184 -27.15 28.99 3.79
C SER A 184 -26.43 28.20 4.94
N LYS A 185 -26.68 26.86 4.94
CA LYS A 185 -25.79 25.66 5.06
C LYS A 185 -24.89 25.39 6.30
N ASP A 186 -25.02 24.19 6.93
CA ASP A 186 -24.17 22.98 6.70
C ASP A 186 -24.45 21.79 7.70
N ARG A 187 -24.37 20.53 7.23
CA ARG A 187 -24.26 19.18 7.91
C ARG A 187 -25.49 18.39 8.45
N SER A 188 -25.33 17.05 8.45
CA SER A 188 -26.39 16.06 8.15
C SER A 188 -26.54 14.83 9.08
N HIS A 189 -25.60 14.47 9.97
CA HIS A 189 -25.55 13.11 10.55
C HIS A 189 -26.53 12.80 11.71
N LEU A 190 -27.30 13.77 12.22
CA LEU A 190 -28.16 13.61 13.41
C LEU A 190 -29.56 14.22 13.24
N TRP A 191 -30.10 14.14 12.03
CA TRP A 191 -31.46 14.61 11.72
C TRP A 191 -32.54 13.65 12.24
N THR A 192 -33.70 14.18 12.61
CA THR A 192 -34.93 13.44 12.94
C THR A 192 -35.92 13.53 11.78
N ASP A 193 -36.88 12.61 11.72
CA ASP A 193 -37.82 12.49 10.60
C ASP A 193 -38.65 13.78 10.43
N SER A 194 -39.11 14.37 11.54
CA SER A 194 -39.80 15.67 11.56
C SER A 194 -38.95 16.84 11.04
N ASN A 195 -37.61 16.79 11.20
CA ASN A 195 -36.71 17.81 10.63
C ASN A 195 -36.57 17.66 9.11
N VAL A 196 -36.58 16.43 8.60
CA VAL A 196 -36.55 16.13 7.15
C VAL A 196 -37.87 16.56 6.51
N GLU A 197 -39.00 16.15 7.09
CA GLU A 197 -40.34 16.52 6.64
C GLU A 197 -40.57 18.04 6.63
N SER A 198 -40.10 18.75 7.66
CA SER A 198 -40.17 20.21 7.72
C SER A 198 -39.36 20.91 6.64
N LEU A 199 -38.21 20.34 6.24
CA LEU A 199 -37.38 20.88 5.15
C LEU A 199 -38.03 20.63 3.77
N ILE A 200 -38.69 19.49 3.60
CA ILE A 200 -39.44 19.16 2.37
C ILE A 200 -40.65 20.08 2.23
N LYS A 201 -41.44 20.24 3.31
CA LYS A 201 -42.56 21.19 3.37
C LYS A 201 -42.12 22.64 3.16
N PHE A 202 -40.91 23.02 3.62
CA PHE A 202 -40.33 24.31 3.29
C PHE A 202 -40.04 24.44 1.78
N ALA A 203 -39.40 23.42 1.18
CA ALA A 203 -39.05 23.43 -0.24
C ALA A 203 -40.25 23.41 -1.19
N LEU A 204 -41.34 22.73 -0.84
CA LEU A 204 -42.60 22.71 -1.61
C LEU A 204 -43.35 24.06 -1.62
N ASN A 205 -43.02 25.01 -0.73
CA ASN A 205 -43.62 26.35 -0.74
C ASN A 205 -42.94 27.25 -1.79
N GLU A 206 -43.40 27.18 -3.05
CA GLU A 206 -42.78 27.83 -4.21
C GLU A 206 -42.65 29.37 -4.12
N HIS A 207 -43.63 30.06 -3.54
CA HIS A 207 -43.85 31.50 -3.78
C HIS A 207 -42.83 32.51 -3.22
N LYS A 208 -41.74 32.09 -2.55
CA LYS A 208 -40.76 33.01 -1.93
C LYS A 208 -39.29 32.59 -2.00
N GLN A 209 -38.93 31.52 -2.71
CA GLN A 209 -37.57 30.99 -2.68
C GLN A 209 -36.65 31.62 -3.73
N SER A 210 -35.41 31.92 -3.33
CA SER A 210 -34.31 32.15 -4.27
C SER A 210 -33.78 30.81 -4.76
N ILE A 211 -33.42 30.72 -6.06
CA ILE A 211 -32.79 29.56 -6.71
C ILE A 211 -31.68 28.93 -5.83
N ASN A 212 -30.84 29.77 -5.22
CA ASN A 212 -29.73 29.35 -4.34
C ASN A 212 -30.19 28.65 -3.04
N VAL A 213 -31.38 28.97 -2.54
CA VAL A 213 -31.98 28.34 -1.35
C VAL A 213 -32.50 26.95 -1.71
N SER A 214 -33.25 26.83 -2.82
CA SER A 214 -33.79 25.55 -3.29
C SER A 214 -32.67 24.57 -3.63
N VAL A 215 -31.68 24.98 -4.44
CA VAL A 215 -30.44 24.18 -4.69
C VAL A 215 -29.73 23.85 -3.37
N GLY A 216 -29.73 24.77 -2.42
CA GLY A 216 -29.22 24.55 -1.06
C GLY A 216 -29.90 23.37 -0.37
N VAL A 217 -31.23 23.31 -0.37
CA VAL A 217 -32.03 22.22 0.21
C VAL A 217 -31.75 20.89 -0.48
N PHE A 218 -31.83 20.83 -1.82
CA PHE A 218 -31.51 19.62 -2.58
C PHE A 218 -30.12 19.06 -2.24
N THR A 219 -29.09 19.91 -2.10
CA THR A 219 -27.74 19.45 -1.71
C THR A 219 -27.66 18.88 -0.29
N VAL A 220 -28.49 19.34 0.65
CA VAL A 220 -28.54 18.80 2.02
C VAL A 220 -29.29 17.47 2.04
N LEU A 221 -30.42 17.36 1.34
CA LEU A 221 -31.18 16.10 1.19
C LEU A 221 -30.32 15.01 0.52
N ARG A 222 -29.55 15.36 -0.50
CA ARG A 222 -28.62 14.44 -1.19
C ARG A 222 -27.55 13.88 -0.24
N GLU A 223 -27.00 14.74 0.64
CA GLU A 223 -25.95 14.35 1.59
C GLU A 223 -26.49 13.59 2.81
N LEU A 224 -27.78 13.73 3.13
CA LEU A 224 -28.48 12.86 4.09
C LEU A 224 -28.62 11.43 3.54
N ILE A 225 -29.00 11.30 2.27
CA ILE A 225 -29.14 10.00 1.59
C ILE A 225 -27.78 9.33 1.38
N SER A 226 -26.75 10.07 0.96
CA SER A 226 -25.38 9.53 0.75
C SER A 226 -24.74 8.99 2.04
N GLN A 227 -25.20 9.43 3.20
CA GLN A 227 -24.75 8.98 4.52
C GLN A 227 -25.58 7.81 5.10
N GLY A 228 -26.53 7.27 4.34
CA GLY A 228 -27.26 6.04 4.68
C GLY A 228 -28.50 6.24 5.56
N HIS A 229 -29.13 7.42 5.53
CA HIS A 229 -30.34 7.72 6.32
C HIS A 229 -31.66 7.56 5.55
N LEU A 230 -31.79 6.56 4.67
CA LEU A 230 -33.02 6.34 3.88
C LEU A 230 -34.28 6.17 4.76
N ASP A 231 -34.14 5.50 5.90
CA ASP A 231 -35.25 5.18 6.82
C ASP A 231 -36.00 6.43 7.31
N LYS A 232 -35.34 7.59 7.33
CA LYS A 232 -35.86 8.87 7.84
C LYS A 232 -36.69 9.66 6.82
N PHE A 233 -36.85 9.12 5.61
CA PHE A 233 -37.59 9.74 4.51
C PHE A 233 -39.04 9.25 4.37
N GLY A 234 -39.52 8.42 5.31
CA GLY A 234 -40.94 8.06 5.38
C GLY A 234 -41.41 7.16 4.25
N PHE A 235 -40.58 6.21 3.82
CA PHE A 235 -40.92 5.23 2.78
C PHE A 235 -41.80 4.09 3.34
N SER A 236 -43.02 4.39 3.77
CA SER A 236 -44.04 3.38 4.11
C SER A 236 -44.69 2.77 2.86
N GLU A 237 -45.06 1.49 2.95
CA GLU A 237 -45.78 0.80 1.87
C GLU A 237 -47.18 1.41 1.65
N GLY A 238 -47.36 2.15 0.55
CA GLY A 238 -48.68 2.59 0.07
C GLY A 238 -48.93 4.10 -0.03
N GLU A 239 -48.04 4.96 0.48
CA GLU A 239 -48.18 6.43 0.34
C GLU A 239 -47.05 7.00 -0.53
N GLU A 240 -47.37 7.96 -1.41
CA GLU A 240 -46.37 8.69 -2.18
C GLU A 240 -45.53 9.57 -1.24
N SER A 241 -44.26 9.21 -1.04
CA SER A 241 -43.37 9.96 -0.15
C SER A 241 -43.18 11.39 -0.66
N LEU A 242 -43.28 12.38 0.24
CA LEU A 242 -43.16 13.82 -0.08
C LEU A 242 -41.84 14.21 -0.80
N VAL A 243 -40.79 13.36 -0.73
CA VAL A 243 -39.56 13.56 -1.50
C VAL A 243 -39.70 13.16 -2.97
N MET A 244 -40.49 12.15 -3.29
CA MET A 244 -40.76 11.78 -4.68
C MET A 244 -41.62 12.85 -5.35
N GLU A 245 -42.65 13.35 -4.67
CA GLU A 245 -43.43 14.53 -5.12
C GLU A 245 -42.51 15.74 -5.39
N LEU A 246 -41.61 16.05 -4.46
CA LEU A 246 -40.62 17.11 -4.61
C LEU A 246 -39.59 16.84 -5.72
N CYS A 247 -39.17 15.60 -5.96
CA CYS A 247 -38.31 15.28 -7.10
C CYS A 247 -39.07 15.43 -8.43
N GLN A 248 -40.29 14.89 -8.54
CA GLN A 248 -41.09 14.94 -9.75
C GLN A 248 -41.46 16.38 -10.15
N ASN A 249 -41.84 17.23 -9.19
CA ASN A 249 -42.16 18.64 -9.45
C ASN A 249 -40.96 19.46 -9.92
N PHE A 250 -39.75 19.18 -9.40
CA PHE A 250 -38.57 20.01 -9.65
C PHE A 250 -37.62 19.47 -10.74
N CYS A 251 -37.62 18.17 -11.06
CA CYS A 251 -36.81 17.59 -12.14
C CYS A 251 -37.13 18.16 -13.54
N TYR A 252 -38.35 18.61 -13.77
CA TYR A 252 -38.82 19.14 -15.07
C TYR A 252 -38.97 20.68 -15.10
N GLN A 253 -38.39 21.39 -14.11
CA GLN A 253 -38.41 22.85 -14.12
C GLN A 253 -37.52 23.45 -15.21
N LYS A 254 -37.86 24.67 -15.64
CA LYS A 254 -37.13 25.43 -16.68
C LYS A 254 -35.73 25.88 -16.22
N ASP A 255 -35.51 26.01 -14.91
CA ASP A 255 -34.24 26.44 -14.34
C ASP A 255 -33.26 25.25 -14.23
N VAL A 256 -32.27 25.27 -15.12
CA VAL A 256 -31.20 24.26 -15.30
C VAL A 256 -30.58 23.79 -13.97
N SER A 257 -30.29 24.73 -13.06
CA SER A 257 -29.61 24.45 -11.79
C SER A 257 -30.51 23.77 -10.75
N VAL A 258 -31.82 24.05 -10.77
CA VAL A 258 -32.80 23.45 -9.85
C VAL A 258 -33.15 22.04 -10.33
N ALA A 259 -33.42 21.89 -11.62
CA ALA A 259 -33.64 20.58 -12.25
C ALA A 259 -32.44 19.64 -12.01
N ALA A 260 -31.20 20.12 -12.15
CA ALA A 260 -30.01 19.34 -11.85
C ALA A 260 -29.88 18.90 -10.39
N ALA A 261 -30.23 19.77 -9.45
CA ALA A 261 -30.19 19.45 -8.03
C ALA A 261 -31.26 18.40 -7.66
N ALA A 262 -32.45 18.49 -8.27
CA ALA A 262 -33.54 17.51 -8.14
C ALA A 262 -33.20 16.16 -8.79
N THR A 263 -32.71 16.14 -10.04
CA THR A 263 -32.28 14.91 -10.74
C THR A 263 -31.13 14.23 -10.02
N SER A 264 -30.22 14.99 -9.40
CA SER A 264 -29.13 14.43 -8.58
C SER A 264 -29.61 13.83 -7.26
N LEU A 265 -30.67 14.37 -6.66
CA LEU A 265 -31.35 13.78 -5.50
C LEU A 265 -32.05 12.47 -5.90
N LEU A 266 -32.83 12.50 -6.98
CA LEU A 266 -33.57 11.34 -7.50
C LEU A 266 -32.63 10.19 -7.90
N THR A 267 -31.49 10.49 -8.53
CA THR A 267 -30.45 9.48 -8.81
C THR A 267 -29.91 8.86 -7.50
N CYS A 268 -29.68 9.67 -6.47
CA CYS A 268 -29.23 9.16 -5.16
C CYS A 268 -30.30 8.31 -4.44
N ILE A 269 -31.59 8.51 -4.72
CA ILE A 269 -32.67 7.62 -4.27
C ILE A 269 -32.65 6.31 -5.07
N ALA A 270 -32.60 6.37 -6.41
CA ALA A 270 -32.55 5.20 -7.29
C ALA A 270 -31.33 4.28 -7.02
N VAL A 271 -30.20 4.86 -6.62
CA VAL A 271 -28.99 4.14 -6.13
C VAL A 271 -29.29 3.21 -4.93
N HIS A 272 -30.30 3.52 -4.11
CA HIS A 272 -30.67 2.75 -2.92
C HIS A 272 -32.02 2.01 -3.07
N ARG A 273 -32.92 2.47 -3.95
CA ARG A 273 -34.19 1.82 -4.31
C ARG A 273 -34.26 1.59 -5.82
N THR A 274 -34.08 0.34 -6.23
CA THR A 274 -34.06 -0.06 -7.65
C THR A 274 -35.38 0.21 -8.39
N GLU A 275 -36.50 0.34 -7.67
CA GLU A 275 -37.82 0.68 -8.19
C GLU A 275 -37.86 2.07 -8.86
N SER A 276 -37.10 3.04 -8.33
CA SER A 276 -37.07 4.43 -8.83
C SER A 276 -36.09 4.65 -9.99
N CYS A 277 -35.44 3.60 -10.52
CA CYS A 277 -34.46 3.72 -11.60
C CYS A 277 -35.04 4.29 -12.90
N SER A 278 -36.27 3.90 -13.28
CA SER A 278 -36.89 4.38 -14.53
C SER A 278 -37.17 5.88 -14.50
N GLU A 279 -37.72 6.40 -13.40
CA GLU A 279 -37.95 7.85 -13.21
C GLU A 279 -36.64 8.64 -13.21
N ALA A 280 -35.59 8.12 -12.56
CA ALA A 280 -34.27 8.74 -12.58
C ALA A 280 -33.67 8.81 -13.99
N MET A 281 -33.88 7.80 -14.83
CA MET A 281 -33.41 7.81 -16.22
C MET A 281 -34.13 8.87 -17.07
N LEU A 282 -35.47 8.97 -16.98
CA LEU A 282 -36.26 9.99 -17.67
C LEU A 282 -35.91 11.41 -17.22
N ALA A 283 -35.63 11.61 -15.93
CA ALA A 283 -35.19 12.91 -15.38
C ALA A 283 -33.77 13.30 -15.84
N ILE A 284 -32.89 12.33 -16.08
CA ILE A 284 -31.56 12.57 -16.65
C ILE A 284 -31.67 12.91 -18.15
N GLU A 285 -32.51 12.20 -18.90
CA GLU A 285 -32.74 12.43 -20.33
C GLU A 285 -33.36 13.81 -20.59
N SER A 286 -34.41 14.18 -19.86
CA SER A 286 -35.08 15.49 -20.02
C SER A 286 -34.13 16.66 -19.73
N LEU A 287 -33.31 16.55 -18.69
CA LEU A 287 -32.31 17.54 -18.33
C LEU A 287 -31.16 17.58 -19.36
N PHE A 288 -30.78 16.45 -19.94
CA PHE A 288 -29.80 16.40 -21.02
C PHE A 288 -30.31 17.12 -22.28
N LEU A 289 -31.56 16.88 -22.69
CA LEU A 289 -32.20 17.57 -23.82
C LEU A 289 -32.32 19.09 -23.58
N LEU A 290 -32.62 19.51 -22.35
CA LEU A 290 -32.69 20.92 -21.96
C LEU A 290 -31.30 21.60 -22.02
N LEU A 291 -30.23 20.86 -21.72
CA LEU A 291 -28.83 21.32 -21.82
C LEU A 291 -28.31 21.36 -23.26
N THR A 292 -28.78 20.49 -24.17
CA THR A 292 -28.37 20.51 -25.59
C THR A 292 -29.16 21.51 -26.42
N GLY A 293 -30.41 21.83 -26.04
CA GLY A 293 -31.27 22.79 -26.73
C GLY A 293 -31.09 24.26 -26.35
N SER A 294 -30.26 24.59 -25.34
CA SER A 294 -30.10 25.95 -24.81
C SER A 294 -28.75 26.61 -25.16
N ASP A 295 -28.70 27.94 -25.07
CA ASP A 295 -27.47 28.70 -25.30
C ASP A 295 -26.41 28.38 -24.22
N PHE A 296 -25.40 27.63 -24.65
CA PHE A 296 -24.38 27.04 -23.78
C PHE A 296 -23.54 28.08 -22.99
N ASN A 297 -23.84 28.24 -21.70
CA ASN A 297 -23.12 29.09 -20.73
C ASN A 297 -22.27 28.25 -19.74
N ASP A 298 -21.37 28.90 -18.99
CA ASP A 298 -20.51 28.23 -17.98
C ASP A 298 -21.30 27.53 -16.86
N GLU A 299 -22.48 28.05 -16.51
CA GLU A 299 -23.37 27.39 -15.53
C GLU A 299 -23.90 26.05 -16.08
N CYS A 300 -24.33 26.01 -17.35
CA CYS A 300 -24.76 24.79 -18.04
C CYS A 300 -23.63 23.75 -18.12
N PHE A 301 -22.38 24.18 -18.27
CA PHE A 301 -21.20 23.30 -18.22
C PHE A 301 -21.04 22.65 -16.83
N SER A 302 -21.21 23.43 -15.75
CA SER A 302 -21.12 22.88 -14.38
C SER A 302 -22.23 21.87 -14.09
N VAL A 303 -23.46 22.17 -14.52
CA VAL A 303 -24.62 21.31 -14.36
C VAL A 303 -24.50 20.03 -15.17
N LEU A 304 -24.13 20.12 -16.45
CA LEU A 304 -23.92 18.94 -17.29
C LEU A 304 -22.91 17.99 -16.65
N LYS A 305 -21.81 18.49 -16.09
CA LYS A 305 -20.86 17.63 -15.38
C LYS A 305 -21.49 16.88 -14.19
N ASP A 306 -22.36 17.52 -13.42
CA ASP A 306 -23.03 16.91 -12.27
C ASP A 306 -24.09 15.88 -12.69
N THR A 307 -24.79 16.05 -13.81
CA THR A 307 -25.72 15.03 -14.35
C THR A 307 -24.98 13.80 -14.87
N LEU A 308 -23.80 14.01 -15.44
CA LEU A 308 -22.94 12.94 -15.95
C LEU A 308 -22.31 12.11 -14.81
N ASP A 309 -21.95 12.74 -13.70
CA ASP A 309 -21.58 12.03 -12.44
C ASP A 309 -22.78 11.27 -11.84
N CYS A 310 -24.03 11.60 -12.21
CA CYS A 310 -25.23 10.85 -11.81
C CYS A 310 -25.44 9.60 -12.69
N VAL A 311 -25.28 9.70 -14.02
CA VAL A 311 -25.32 8.54 -14.93
C VAL A 311 -24.37 7.44 -14.49
N VAL A 312 -23.10 7.79 -14.22
CA VAL A 312 -22.08 6.81 -13.83
C VAL A 312 -22.51 6.02 -12.58
N LYS A 313 -23.07 6.71 -11.56
CA LYS A 313 -23.55 6.07 -10.32
C LYS A 313 -24.76 5.18 -10.53
N LEU A 314 -25.63 5.49 -11.52
CA LEU A 314 -26.79 4.68 -11.83
C LEU A 314 -26.37 3.42 -12.61
N CYS A 315 -25.46 3.55 -13.58
CA CYS A 315 -24.91 2.44 -14.36
C CYS A 315 -24.05 1.46 -13.51
N ASP A 316 -23.43 1.93 -12.43
CA ASP A 316 -22.71 1.08 -11.46
C ASP A 316 -23.64 0.07 -10.75
N ILE A 317 -24.97 0.29 -10.77
CA ILE A 317 -25.97 -0.45 -9.98
C ILE A 317 -27.00 -1.15 -10.87
N ASN A 318 -27.46 -0.50 -11.94
CA ASN A 318 -28.27 -1.12 -12.98
C ASN A 318 -27.50 -1.16 -14.32
N PRO A 319 -26.92 -2.32 -14.70
CA PRO A 319 -26.21 -2.46 -15.97
C PRO A 319 -27.08 -2.23 -17.20
N GLU A 320 -28.39 -2.48 -17.15
CA GLU A 320 -29.31 -2.31 -18.29
C GLU A 320 -29.50 -0.83 -18.65
N ALA A 321 -29.36 0.08 -17.67
CA ALA A 321 -29.39 1.52 -17.92
C ALA A 321 -28.19 1.99 -18.77
N CYS A 322 -27.07 1.24 -18.73
CA CYS A 322 -25.85 1.59 -19.47
C CYS A 322 -26.06 1.52 -20.98
N GLU A 323 -26.81 0.53 -21.48
CA GLU A 323 -27.12 0.36 -22.91
C GLU A 323 -27.93 1.57 -23.42
N GLN A 324 -28.99 1.95 -22.71
CA GLN A 324 -29.84 3.08 -23.07
C GLN A 324 -29.07 4.42 -23.05
N PHE A 325 -28.23 4.68 -22.04
CA PHE A 325 -27.41 5.90 -22.02
C PHE A 325 -26.31 5.90 -23.09
N VAL A 326 -25.78 4.74 -23.49
CA VAL A 326 -24.80 4.65 -24.59
C VAL A 326 -25.46 4.98 -25.94
N ASP A 327 -26.70 4.55 -26.17
CA ASP A 327 -27.45 4.89 -27.38
C ASP A 327 -27.84 6.37 -27.43
N ILE A 328 -28.35 6.92 -26.33
CA ILE A 328 -28.74 8.35 -26.22
C ILE A 328 -27.51 9.27 -26.37
N PHE A 329 -26.41 9.00 -25.65
CA PHE A 329 -25.20 9.82 -25.79
C PHE A 329 -24.43 9.53 -27.08
N GLY A 330 -24.52 8.32 -27.62
CA GLY A 330 -23.90 7.96 -28.90
C GLY A 330 -24.53 8.73 -30.07
N SER A 331 -25.86 8.70 -30.17
CA SER A 331 -26.60 9.42 -31.23
C SER A 331 -26.36 10.93 -31.20
N GLU A 332 -26.37 11.57 -30.02
CA GLU A 332 -26.10 13.02 -29.90
C GLU A 332 -24.62 13.41 -30.00
N ALA A 333 -23.67 12.56 -29.60
CA ALA A 333 -22.24 12.88 -29.72
C ALA A 333 -21.76 13.00 -31.18
N PHE A 334 -22.40 12.25 -32.10
CA PHE A 334 -22.12 12.31 -33.54
C PHE A 334 -23.02 13.29 -34.30
N ASN A 335 -23.94 13.99 -33.64
CA ASN A 335 -24.84 14.94 -34.26
C ASN A 335 -24.08 16.21 -34.72
N ASN A 336 -24.11 16.48 -36.02
CA ASN A 336 -23.21 17.44 -36.67
C ASN A 336 -23.51 18.93 -36.34
N SER A 337 -24.61 19.21 -35.65
CA SER A 337 -25.06 20.53 -35.19
C SER A 337 -24.42 21.02 -33.88
N GLN A 338 -23.95 20.12 -33.00
CA GLN A 338 -23.51 20.50 -31.65
C GLN A 338 -22.15 21.24 -31.57
N LYS A 339 -21.98 22.13 -30.56
CA LYS A 339 -20.71 22.81 -30.26
C LYS A 339 -19.62 21.82 -29.82
N ILE A 340 -18.37 22.07 -30.24
CA ILE A 340 -17.20 21.20 -29.97
C ILE A 340 -16.98 20.90 -28.48
N SER A 341 -17.26 21.87 -27.59
CA SER A 341 -17.16 21.69 -26.13
C SER A 341 -18.12 20.64 -25.58
N VAL A 342 -19.33 20.53 -26.14
CA VAL A 342 -20.33 19.52 -25.75
C VAL A 342 -19.92 18.15 -26.23
N ARG A 343 -19.47 18.02 -27.49
CA ARG A 343 -18.91 16.77 -28.01
C ARG A 343 -17.70 16.28 -27.22
N LEU A 344 -16.80 17.17 -26.81
CA LEU A 344 -15.67 16.82 -25.95
C LEU A 344 -16.09 16.35 -24.55
N MET A 345 -17.21 16.87 -24.02
CA MET A 345 -17.78 16.38 -22.76
C MET A 345 -18.52 15.04 -22.92
N LEU A 346 -19.32 14.85 -23.97
CA LEU A 346 -19.94 13.56 -24.27
C LEU A 346 -18.88 12.48 -24.56
N ALA A 347 -17.83 12.81 -25.31
CA ALA A 347 -16.66 11.97 -25.46
C ALA A 347 -15.90 11.76 -24.13
N GLN A 348 -15.99 12.70 -23.17
CA GLN A 348 -15.50 12.54 -21.80
C GLN A 348 -16.42 11.68 -20.91
N VAL A 349 -17.65 11.39 -21.33
CA VAL A 349 -18.67 10.57 -20.60
C VAL A 349 -18.75 9.15 -21.13
N LEU A 350 -18.77 9.00 -22.45
CA LEU A 350 -18.35 7.76 -23.09
C LEU A 350 -16.91 7.40 -22.66
N ALA A 351 -16.16 8.39 -22.14
CA ALA A 351 -14.94 8.23 -21.38
C ALA A 351 -14.97 8.50 -19.85
N SER A 352 -16.12 8.53 -19.19
CA SER A 352 -16.23 8.11 -17.78
C SER A 352 -16.48 6.60 -17.80
N LEU A 353 -17.44 6.21 -18.62
CA LEU A 353 -17.85 4.85 -18.99
C LEU A 353 -16.77 4.04 -19.78
N GLY A 354 -15.65 4.65 -20.19
CA GLY A 354 -14.56 3.97 -20.95
C GLY A 354 -13.11 4.49 -20.80
N ASN A 355 -12.93 5.78 -20.49
CA ASN A 355 -11.71 6.48 -20.03
C ASN A 355 -10.50 6.82 -20.98
N LYS A 356 -10.81 7.63 -22.01
CA LYS A 356 -10.00 8.74 -22.61
C LYS A 356 -8.82 8.38 -23.53
N HIS A 357 -9.03 8.45 -24.85
CA HIS A 357 -8.16 8.24 -26.04
C HIS A 357 -6.71 7.69 -25.97
N MET A 358 -5.88 8.00 -24.98
CA MET A 358 -4.58 7.30 -24.77
C MET A 358 -4.61 6.37 -23.55
N GLY A 359 -5.37 6.74 -22.52
CA GLY A 359 -5.86 5.81 -21.51
C GLY A 359 -6.83 4.80 -22.12
N PHE A 360 -7.73 5.23 -23.00
CA PHE A 360 -8.75 4.39 -23.64
C PHE A 360 -8.15 3.23 -24.42
N THR A 361 -7.17 3.46 -25.31
CA THR A 361 -6.49 2.34 -25.99
C THR A 361 -5.79 1.42 -25.00
N SER A 362 -5.19 1.97 -23.93
CA SER A 362 -4.61 1.16 -22.85
C SER A 362 -5.65 0.39 -22.02
N ILE A 363 -6.88 0.89 -21.91
CA ILE A 363 -7.99 0.30 -21.16
C ILE A 363 -8.71 -0.74 -22.03
N ILE A 364 -8.99 -0.48 -23.30
CA ILE A 364 -9.47 -1.48 -24.27
C ILE A 364 -8.45 -2.60 -24.40
N CYS A 365 -7.17 -2.29 -24.59
CA CYS A 365 -6.13 -3.34 -24.62
C CYS A 365 -6.11 -4.13 -23.30
N THR A 366 -6.28 -3.46 -22.15
CA THR A 366 -6.41 -4.13 -20.84
C THR A 366 -7.66 -5.03 -20.76
N LEU A 367 -8.80 -4.56 -21.25
CA LEU A 367 -10.07 -5.29 -21.26
C LEU A 367 -10.00 -6.49 -22.21
N LEU A 368 -9.42 -6.33 -23.39
CA LEU A 368 -9.14 -7.39 -24.36
C LEU A 368 -8.20 -8.46 -23.76
N LEU A 369 -7.17 -8.04 -23.03
CA LEU A 369 -6.28 -8.94 -22.27
C LEU A 369 -7.03 -9.69 -21.15
N GLN A 370 -8.07 -9.10 -20.57
CA GLN A 370 -8.93 -9.71 -19.55
C GLN A 370 -9.94 -10.69 -20.15
N THR A 371 -10.61 -10.33 -21.26
CA THR A 371 -11.62 -11.18 -21.91
C THR A 371 -11.00 -12.38 -22.60
N LEU A 372 -9.85 -12.22 -23.28
CA LEU A 372 -9.10 -13.30 -23.91
C LEU A 372 -8.26 -14.13 -22.92
N LYS A 373 -8.42 -13.94 -21.60
CA LYS A 373 -7.63 -14.65 -20.60
C LYS A 373 -7.94 -16.16 -20.61
N GLY A 374 -6.96 -16.95 -21.04
CA GLY A 374 -7.08 -18.40 -21.16
C GLY A 374 -7.68 -18.88 -22.49
N PHE A 375 -7.91 -17.97 -23.44
CA PHE A 375 -8.36 -18.28 -24.80
C PHE A 375 -7.26 -18.00 -25.82
N ASN A 376 -7.32 -18.68 -26.96
CA ASN A 376 -6.49 -18.34 -28.11
C ASN A 376 -6.96 -17.02 -28.73
N TRP A 377 -6.03 -16.21 -29.22
CA TRP A 377 -6.36 -14.92 -29.83
C TRP A 377 -6.94 -15.14 -31.24
N PRO A 378 -8.16 -14.66 -31.54
CA PRO A 378 -8.71 -14.72 -32.89
C PRO A 378 -7.98 -13.73 -33.81
N PRO A 379 -7.90 -13.98 -35.13
CA PRO A 379 -7.13 -13.17 -36.06
C PRO A 379 -7.59 -11.69 -36.10
N GLU A 380 -8.87 -11.42 -35.87
CA GLU A 380 -9.45 -10.08 -35.76
C GLU A 380 -8.95 -9.34 -34.51
N ALA A 381 -8.76 -10.04 -33.39
CA ALA A 381 -8.16 -9.44 -32.19
C ALA A 381 -6.67 -9.15 -32.40
N ILE A 382 -5.95 -10.01 -33.14
CA ILE A 382 -4.52 -9.82 -33.46
C ILE A 382 -4.32 -8.61 -34.39
N SER A 383 -5.19 -8.41 -35.39
CA SER A 383 -5.11 -7.25 -36.28
C SER A 383 -5.47 -5.94 -35.54
N ALA A 384 -6.55 -5.94 -34.76
CA ALA A 384 -6.93 -4.81 -33.92
C ALA A 384 -5.85 -4.45 -32.88
N TRP A 385 -5.22 -5.46 -32.26
CA TRP A 385 -4.11 -5.28 -31.31
C TRP A 385 -2.89 -4.62 -31.94
N ASN A 386 -2.47 -5.08 -33.14
CA ASN A 386 -1.33 -4.49 -33.83
C ASN A 386 -1.60 -3.04 -34.25
N TYR A 387 -2.80 -2.73 -34.75
CA TYR A 387 -3.24 -1.38 -35.06
C TYR A 387 -3.32 -0.47 -33.82
N ALA A 388 -3.79 -1.01 -32.69
CA ALA A 388 -3.83 -0.29 -31.43
C ALA A 388 -2.43 0.08 -30.93
N ILE A 389 -1.45 -0.84 -31.04
CA ILE A 389 -0.07 -0.59 -30.59
C ILE A 389 0.65 0.42 -31.50
N SER A 390 0.49 0.34 -32.83
CA SER A 390 1.20 1.23 -33.76
C SER A 390 0.85 2.71 -33.58
N ASN A 391 -0.36 3.01 -33.10
CA ASN A 391 -0.89 4.35 -32.94
C ASN A 391 -0.67 4.94 -31.53
N VAL A 392 0.14 4.29 -30.68
CA VAL A 392 0.28 4.60 -29.26
C VAL A 392 1.74 4.90 -28.89
N ASP A 393 1.95 5.87 -27.99
CA ASP A 393 3.28 6.28 -27.53
C ASP A 393 4.03 5.18 -26.76
N PHE A 394 5.37 5.20 -26.80
CA PHE A 394 6.21 4.16 -26.19
C PHE A 394 5.95 3.95 -24.69
N TRP A 395 5.60 5.00 -23.93
CA TRP A 395 5.26 4.86 -22.51
C TRP A 395 3.91 4.18 -22.32
N THR A 396 2.95 4.39 -23.21
CA THR A 396 1.68 3.67 -23.20
C THR A 396 1.78 2.25 -23.75
N GLN A 397 2.63 1.99 -24.75
CA GLN A 397 3.01 0.63 -25.11
C GLN A 397 3.59 -0.11 -23.88
N TYR A 398 4.50 0.51 -23.13
CA TYR A 398 5.04 -0.08 -21.89
C TYR A 398 3.95 -0.33 -20.82
N LYS A 399 3.00 0.61 -20.63
CA LYS A 399 1.85 0.41 -19.73
C LYS A 399 0.96 -0.77 -20.17
N ILE A 400 0.77 -0.98 -21.48
CA ILE A 400 0.03 -2.11 -22.06
C ILE A 400 0.80 -3.42 -21.89
N GLY A 401 2.11 -3.45 -22.15
CA GLY A 401 2.94 -4.65 -21.92
C GLY A 401 2.94 -5.08 -20.45
N ARG A 402 2.98 -4.11 -19.52
CA ARG A 402 2.78 -4.35 -18.09
C ARG A 402 1.37 -4.86 -17.74
N ALA A 403 0.34 -4.46 -18.48
CA ALA A 403 -1.00 -5.02 -18.33
C ALA A 403 -1.02 -6.48 -18.83
N ALA A 404 -0.39 -6.77 -19.97
CA ALA A 404 -0.31 -8.11 -20.53
C ALA A 404 0.38 -9.10 -19.59
N THR A 405 1.50 -8.74 -18.98
CA THR A 405 2.13 -9.58 -17.93
C THR A 405 1.28 -9.73 -16.67
N ARG A 406 0.46 -8.71 -16.31
CA ARG A 406 -0.45 -8.79 -15.16
C ARG A 406 -1.65 -9.70 -15.42
N TYR A 407 -2.12 -9.82 -16.66
CA TYR A 407 -3.20 -10.74 -17.04
C TYR A 407 -2.70 -12.10 -17.57
N ALA A 408 -1.38 -12.34 -17.48
CA ALA A 408 -0.70 -13.56 -17.89
C ALA A 408 -0.86 -13.88 -19.38
N GLN A 409 -0.60 -12.87 -20.23
CA GLN A 409 -0.59 -12.96 -21.69
C GLN A 409 0.86 -12.76 -22.18
N PRO A 410 1.68 -13.83 -22.25
CA PRO A 410 3.13 -13.70 -22.44
C PRO A 410 3.52 -13.24 -23.86
N GLY A 411 2.91 -13.79 -24.92
CA GLY A 411 3.21 -13.41 -26.31
C GLY A 411 3.04 -11.91 -26.58
N PRO A 412 1.86 -11.30 -26.31
CA PRO A 412 1.64 -9.87 -26.49
C PRO A 412 2.57 -8.98 -25.63
N ALA A 413 2.99 -9.47 -24.46
CA ALA A 413 3.97 -8.77 -23.61
C ALA A 413 5.39 -8.81 -24.21
N LYS A 414 5.83 -9.98 -24.68
CA LYS A 414 7.13 -10.19 -25.35
C LYS A 414 7.28 -9.24 -26.54
N ASP A 415 6.27 -9.20 -27.42
CA ASP A 415 6.32 -8.37 -28.63
C ASP A 415 6.43 -6.87 -28.31
N ILE A 416 5.69 -6.40 -27.30
CA ILE A 416 5.79 -5.01 -26.83
C ILE A 416 7.18 -4.72 -26.27
N PHE A 417 7.71 -5.55 -25.37
CA PHE A 417 9.00 -5.28 -24.75
C PHE A 417 10.15 -5.34 -25.77
N TYR A 418 10.09 -6.28 -26.72
CA TYR A 418 11.05 -6.36 -27.83
C TYR A 418 11.08 -5.06 -28.65
N ARG A 419 9.93 -4.54 -29.08
CA ARG A 419 9.83 -3.26 -29.82
C ARG A 419 10.35 -2.06 -29.03
N LEU A 420 10.33 -2.12 -27.69
CA LEU A 420 10.73 -1.02 -26.82
C LEU A 420 12.22 -1.03 -26.45
N MET A 421 12.92 -2.19 -26.46
CA MET A 421 14.32 -2.29 -26.01
C MET A 421 15.21 -1.24 -26.70
N ASP A 422 15.20 -1.20 -28.04
CA ASP A 422 16.05 -0.30 -28.84
C ASP A 422 15.56 1.17 -28.88
N LYS A 423 14.52 1.51 -28.11
CA LYS A 423 13.92 2.85 -28.06
C LYS A 423 14.22 3.61 -26.76
N VAL A 424 14.95 3.02 -25.82
CA VAL A 424 15.24 3.64 -24.54
C VAL A 424 16.66 4.22 -24.47
N SER A 425 16.78 5.44 -23.95
CA SER A 425 18.01 6.23 -23.86
C SER A 425 18.90 5.91 -22.64
N SER A 426 18.64 4.83 -21.91
CA SER A 426 19.27 4.55 -20.61
C SER A 426 19.51 3.06 -20.42
N GLU A 427 20.77 2.69 -20.15
CA GLU A 427 21.24 1.31 -19.98
C GLU A 427 20.44 0.54 -18.91
N ASN A 428 20.20 1.14 -17.74
CA ASN A 428 19.41 0.50 -16.67
C ASN A 428 18.00 0.13 -17.15
N HIS A 429 17.39 0.99 -17.98
CA HIS A 429 16.05 0.74 -18.51
C HIS A 429 16.08 -0.25 -19.69
N TYR A 430 17.14 -0.26 -20.50
CA TYR A 430 17.40 -1.30 -21.50
C TYR A 430 17.46 -2.68 -20.82
N TYR A 431 18.36 -2.85 -19.84
CA TYR A 431 18.49 -4.11 -19.09
C TYR A 431 17.22 -4.51 -18.32
N TRP A 432 16.44 -3.54 -17.86
CA TRP A 432 15.10 -3.78 -17.30
C TRP A 432 14.14 -4.36 -18.35
N LEU A 433 14.06 -3.75 -19.55
CA LEU A 433 13.22 -4.23 -20.64
C LEU A 433 13.68 -5.61 -21.14
N THR A 434 14.98 -5.84 -21.33
CA THR A 434 15.55 -7.15 -21.67
C THR A 434 15.20 -8.19 -20.59
N GLY A 435 15.27 -7.82 -19.31
CA GLY A 435 14.89 -8.67 -18.19
C GLY A 435 13.42 -9.12 -18.24
N ILE A 436 12.48 -8.19 -18.47
CA ILE A 436 11.05 -8.54 -18.56
C ILE A 436 10.66 -9.17 -19.90
N TRP A 437 11.43 -8.95 -20.97
CA TRP A 437 11.30 -9.63 -22.26
C TRP A 437 11.64 -11.11 -22.14
N HIS A 438 12.81 -11.47 -21.61
CA HIS A 438 13.19 -12.85 -21.32
C HIS A 438 12.17 -13.57 -20.39
N LEU A 439 11.57 -12.83 -19.47
CA LEU A 439 10.54 -13.37 -18.58
C LEU A 439 9.22 -13.66 -19.31
N ALA A 440 8.83 -12.81 -20.27
CA ALA A 440 7.67 -13.07 -21.12
C ALA A 440 7.93 -14.27 -22.07
N GLU A 441 9.12 -14.35 -22.66
CA GLU A 441 9.61 -15.49 -23.46
C GLU A 441 9.61 -16.80 -22.64
N ALA A 442 10.04 -16.77 -21.38
CA ALA A 442 10.01 -17.92 -20.48
C ALA A 442 8.59 -18.47 -20.25
N GLU A 443 7.63 -17.59 -19.97
CA GLU A 443 6.25 -17.99 -19.69
C GLU A 443 5.48 -18.37 -20.98
N GLU A 444 5.91 -17.87 -22.15
CA GLU A 444 5.42 -18.35 -23.45
C GLU A 444 5.84 -19.81 -23.70
N TYR A 445 7.11 -20.18 -23.45
CA TYR A 445 7.57 -21.57 -23.57
C TYR A 445 6.80 -22.53 -22.66
N LEU A 446 6.32 -22.09 -21.49
CA LEU A 446 5.48 -22.93 -20.63
C LEU A 446 4.09 -23.17 -21.25
N SER A 447 3.54 -22.16 -21.94
CA SER A 447 2.22 -22.20 -22.58
C SER A 447 2.15 -23.02 -23.88
N ASP A 448 3.28 -23.31 -24.54
CA ASP A 448 3.33 -24.06 -25.80
C ASP A 448 3.14 -25.59 -25.59
N ILE A 449 1.91 -26.01 -25.30
CA ILE A 449 1.58 -27.41 -25.01
C ILE A 449 1.86 -28.35 -26.20
N ASN A 450 1.85 -27.84 -27.43
CA ASN A 450 1.79 -28.66 -28.64
C ASN A 450 3.18 -28.99 -29.22
N ASN A 451 4.15 -28.08 -29.13
CA ASN A 451 5.43 -28.24 -29.84
C ASN A 451 6.55 -28.89 -29.01
N MET A 452 6.43 -28.94 -27.67
CA MET A 452 7.53 -29.38 -26.80
C MET A 452 7.04 -30.21 -25.60
N ASP A 453 7.82 -31.24 -25.23
CA ASP A 453 7.59 -31.99 -23.99
C ASP A 453 7.67 -31.06 -22.76
N ILE A 454 6.90 -31.40 -21.73
CA ILE A 454 6.81 -30.59 -20.52
C ILE A 454 8.16 -30.43 -19.80
N ILE A 455 9.05 -31.42 -19.86
CA ILE A 455 10.38 -31.32 -19.27
C ILE A 455 11.24 -30.30 -20.03
N ASP A 456 11.21 -30.32 -21.36
CA ASP A 456 11.95 -29.36 -22.18
C ASP A 456 11.41 -27.94 -22.02
N ARG A 457 10.09 -27.77 -21.90
CA ARG A 457 9.45 -26.48 -21.59
C ARG A 457 9.90 -25.93 -20.24
N LEU A 458 9.87 -26.76 -19.20
CA LEU A 458 10.32 -26.38 -17.85
C LEU A 458 11.80 -25.96 -17.84
N ASN A 459 12.66 -26.71 -18.52
CA ASN A 459 14.10 -26.42 -18.58
C ASN A 459 14.40 -25.15 -19.39
N LYS A 460 13.79 -24.97 -20.56
CA LYS A 460 13.96 -23.75 -21.40
C LYS A 460 13.42 -22.51 -20.69
N ALA A 461 12.23 -22.58 -20.10
CA ALA A 461 11.67 -21.49 -19.32
C ALA A 461 12.55 -21.13 -18.12
N ASN A 462 13.08 -22.11 -17.39
CA ASN A 462 13.98 -21.84 -16.28
C ASN A 462 15.30 -21.18 -16.74
N PHE A 463 15.87 -21.60 -17.87
CA PHE A 463 17.04 -20.95 -18.47
C PHE A 463 16.75 -19.46 -18.77
N LYS A 464 15.61 -19.16 -19.43
CA LYS A 464 15.17 -17.79 -19.71
C LYS A 464 14.92 -16.94 -18.45
N ILE A 465 14.44 -17.54 -17.36
CA ILE A 465 14.33 -16.85 -16.06
C ILE A 465 15.70 -16.54 -15.47
N HIS A 466 16.73 -17.39 -15.67
CA HIS A 466 18.10 -17.05 -15.28
C HIS A 466 18.67 -15.90 -16.12
N GLU A 467 18.44 -15.87 -17.44
CA GLU A 467 18.80 -14.72 -18.29
C GLU A 467 18.12 -13.42 -17.81
N SER A 468 16.83 -13.49 -17.48
CA SER A 468 16.08 -12.40 -16.86
C SER A 468 16.70 -11.91 -15.54
N ILE A 469 17.08 -12.83 -14.64
CA ILE A 469 17.74 -12.50 -13.37
C ILE A 469 19.11 -11.84 -13.60
N THR A 470 19.88 -12.23 -14.61
CA THR A 470 21.16 -11.58 -14.93
C THR A 470 20.96 -10.16 -15.46
N SER A 471 20.00 -9.95 -16.37
CA SER A 471 19.70 -8.61 -16.90
C SER A 471 19.14 -7.69 -15.81
N LEU A 472 18.25 -8.17 -14.93
CA LEU A 472 17.74 -7.38 -13.80
C LEU A 472 18.81 -7.07 -12.73
N LYS A 473 19.86 -7.89 -12.60
CA LYS A 473 21.04 -7.52 -11.78
C LYS A 473 21.85 -6.41 -12.44
N ALA A 474 22.04 -6.45 -13.76
CA ALA A 474 22.75 -5.39 -14.50
C ALA A 474 21.97 -4.06 -14.48
N ALA A 475 20.64 -4.11 -14.48
CA ALA A 475 19.77 -2.93 -14.35
C ALA A 475 19.81 -2.28 -12.96
N ALA A 476 20.31 -2.96 -11.92
CA ALA A 476 20.26 -2.48 -10.54
C ALA A 476 21.37 -1.45 -10.26
N SER A 477 20.98 -0.21 -9.94
CA SER A 477 21.90 0.89 -9.62
C SER A 477 21.76 1.31 -8.15
N PRO A 478 22.87 1.65 -7.44
CA PRO A 478 22.81 2.20 -6.09
C PRO A 478 21.89 3.43 -5.95
N LYS A 479 21.71 4.22 -7.02
CA LYS A 479 20.88 5.44 -7.02
C LYS A 479 19.39 5.17 -7.28
N GLN A 480 19.03 4.12 -8.01
CA GLN A 480 17.63 3.79 -8.34
C GLN A 480 17.01 2.77 -7.38
N GLY A 481 17.79 2.23 -6.45
CA GLY A 481 17.37 1.21 -5.50
C GLY A 481 17.67 -0.20 -6.00
N SER A 482 17.79 -1.13 -5.06
CA SER A 482 18.13 -2.52 -5.36
C SER A 482 16.89 -3.32 -5.79
N MET A 483 16.99 -4.06 -6.91
CA MET A 483 15.89 -4.88 -7.45
C MET A 483 15.64 -6.18 -6.65
N VAL A 484 15.72 -6.10 -5.32
CA VAL A 484 15.70 -7.25 -4.40
C VAL A 484 14.39 -8.02 -4.50
N PHE A 485 13.24 -7.33 -4.61
CA PHE A 485 11.95 -8.00 -4.73
C PHE A 485 11.87 -8.79 -6.03
N GLN A 486 12.16 -8.17 -7.17
CA GLN A 486 12.06 -8.78 -8.49
C GLN A 486 13.00 -9.97 -8.62
N ILE A 487 14.27 -9.82 -8.21
CA ILE A 487 15.26 -10.90 -8.21
C ILE A 487 14.84 -12.05 -7.28
N SER A 488 14.33 -11.74 -6.09
CA SER A 488 13.89 -12.79 -5.14
C SER A 488 12.65 -13.52 -5.62
N TYR A 489 11.70 -12.81 -6.24
CA TYR A 489 10.50 -13.36 -6.84
C TYR A 489 10.82 -14.32 -7.99
N LEU A 490 11.71 -13.92 -8.90
CA LEU A 490 12.16 -14.78 -10.01
C LEU A 490 12.97 -15.98 -9.54
N ARG A 491 13.80 -15.85 -8.50
CA ARG A 491 14.44 -17.02 -7.86
C ARG A 491 13.39 -18.01 -7.33
N CYS A 492 12.34 -17.55 -6.66
CA CYS A 492 11.28 -18.44 -6.18
C CYS A 492 10.55 -19.16 -7.34
N ARG A 493 10.30 -18.47 -8.46
CA ARG A 493 9.73 -19.08 -9.68
C ARG A 493 10.68 -20.11 -10.32
N SER A 494 11.95 -19.77 -10.49
CA SER A 494 13.00 -20.65 -11.04
C SER A 494 13.13 -21.95 -10.24
N GLU A 495 13.29 -21.83 -8.92
CA GLU A 495 13.34 -22.97 -8.00
C GLU A 495 12.06 -23.82 -8.07
N ALA A 496 10.88 -23.20 -8.21
CA ALA A 496 9.63 -23.93 -8.38
C ALA A 496 9.56 -24.71 -9.71
N LEU A 497 10.01 -24.13 -10.83
CA LEU A 497 10.04 -24.84 -12.13
C LEU A 497 11.01 -26.02 -12.10
N LEU A 498 12.19 -25.86 -11.47
CA LEU A 498 13.15 -26.94 -11.28
C LEU A 498 12.54 -28.10 -10.48
N VAL A 499 11.85 -27.83 -9.37
CA VAL A 499 11.24 -28.89 -8.55
C VAL A 499 10.03 -29.54 -9.24
N LEU A 500 9.30 -28.81 -10.09
CA LEU A 500 8.29 -29.40 -10.98
C LEU A 500 8.92 -30.33 -12.03
N ALA A 501 10.10 -29.99 -12.57
CA ALA A 501 10.84 -30.86 -13.48
C ALA A 501 11.37 -32.11 -12.75
N GLU A 502 11.92 -31.97 -11.53
CA GLU A 502 12.31 -33.11 -10.69
C GLU A 502 11.14 -34.06 -10.42
N LEU A 503 9.94 -33.53 -10.17
CA LEU A 503 8.73 -34.31 -9.99
C LEU A 503 8.34 -35.07 -11.27
N MET A 504 8.48 -34.45 -12.45
CA MET A 504 8.24 -35.11 -13.74
C MET A 504 9.25 -36.23 -13.99
N TYR A 505 10.55 -36.02 -13.71
CA TYR A 505 11.56 -37.07 -13.77
C TYR A 505 11.27 -38.22 -12.79
N ALA A 506 10.81 -37.91 -11.56
CA ALA A 506 10.41 -38.91 -10.57
C ALA A 506 9.20 -39.75 -11.05
N CYS A 507 8.17 -39.11 -11.61
CA CYS A 507 7.01 -39.79 -12.18
C CYS A 507 7.40 -40.65 -13.39
N ASN A 508 8.24 -40.13 -14.29
CA ASN A 508 8.71 -40.90 -15.46
C ASN A 508 9.60 -42.09 -15.07
N SER A 509 10.34 -42.00 -13.95
CA SER A 509 11.13 -43.12 -13.42
C SER A 509 10.28 -44.36 -13.07
N ILE A 510 8.95 -44.26 -12.95
CA ILE A 510 8.10 -45.44 -12.76
C ILE A 510 8.15 -46.40 -13.97
N ARG A 511 8.41 -45.86 -15.17
CA ARG A 511 8.53 -46.61 -16.44
C ARG A 511 9.87 -47.36 -16.54
N THR A 512 10.88 -46.93 -15.79
CA THR A 512 12.23 -47.50 -15.75
C THR A 512 12.56 -48.20 -14.42
N SER A 513 11.52 -48.55 -13.65
CA SER A 513 11.66 -49.29 -12.38
C SER A 513 12.39 -50.62 -12.60
N PRO A 514 13.38 -50.99 -11.75
CA PRO A 514 14.06 -52.27 -11.88
C PRO A 514 13.09 -53.45 -11.65
N PRO A 515 13.37 -54.65 -12.18
CA PRO A 515 12.53 -55.83 -11.97
C PRO A 515 12.25 -56.12 -10.48
N PRO A 516 11.07 -56.66 -10.13
CA PRO A 516 10.65 -56.86 -8.73
C PRO A 516 11.66 -57.60 -7.83
N ALA A 517 12.46 -58.51 -8.40
CA ALA A 517 13.52 -59.22 -7.68
C ALA A 517 14.59 -58.28 -7.10
N ILE A 518 15.01 -57.25 -7.86
CA ILE A 518 16.04 -56.29 -7.44
C ILE A 518 15.44 -55.32 -6.40
N ALA A 519 14.22 -54.83 -6.64
CA ALA A 519 13.53 -53.94 -5.70
C ALA A 519 13.27 -54.61 -4.33
N ASN A 520 12.90 -55.89 -4.32
CA ASN A 520 12.73 -56.66 -3.09
C ASN A 520 14.06 -56.89 -2.35
N ALA A 521 15.18 -57.09 -3.05
CA ALA A 521 16.50 -57.19 -2.43
C ALA A 521 16.93 -55.85 -1.80
N GLN A 522 16.74 -54.73 -2.51
CA GLN A 522 17.06 -53.39 -2.01
C GLN A 522 16.21 -53.00 -0.79
N ALA A 523 14.91 -53.32 -0.78
CA ALA A 523 14.04 -53.08 0.37
C ALA A 523 14.46 -53.89 1.62
N LYS A 524 14.87 -55.15 1.43
CA LYS A 524 15.40 -55.99 2.53
C LYS A 524 16.73 -55.47 3.07
N GLN A 525 17.63 -54.98 2.20
CA GLN A 525 18.93 -54.43 2.60
C GLN A 525 18.82 -53.07 3.32
N SER A 526 17.84 -52.25 2.94
CA SER A 526 17.64 -50.89 3.49
C SER A 526 16.68 -50.82 4.68
N HIS A 527 16.02 -51.93 5.04
CA HIS A 527 14.90 -51.99 5.98
C HIS A 527 13.75 -51.00 5.67
N ASP A 528 13.55 -50.69 4.39
CA ASP A 528 12.60 -49.69 3.91
C ASP A 528 11.67 -50.29 2.85
N ASP A 529 10.50 -50.76 3.29
CA ASP A 529 9.53 -51.49 2.45
C ASP A 529 9.02 -50.67 1.26
N LEU A 530 9.08 -49.33 1.32
CA LEU A 530 8.73 -48.45 0.20
C LEU A 530 9.72 -48.59 -0.98
N GLN A 531 10.93 -49.12 -0.78
CA GLN A 531 11.87 -49.39 -1.87
C GLN A 531 11.46 -50.60 -2.73
N ARG A 532 10.47 -51.39 -2.32
CA ARG A 532 9.85 -52.42 -3.18
C ARG A 532 9.17 -51.80 -4.41
N CYS A 533 8.79 -50.52 -4.35
CA CYS A 533 8.32 -49.75 -5.51
C CYS A 533 9.45 -49.25 -6.42
N GLY A 534 10.73 -49.50 -6.09
CA GLY A 534 11.91 -49.07 -6.82
C GLY A 534 12.36 -47.63 -6.52
N ARG A 535 13.24 -47.10 -7.38
CA ARG A 535 13.93 -45.80 -7.19
C ARG A 535 12.98 -44.61 -7.02
N ILE A 536 11.73 -44.71 -7.49
CA ILE A 536 10.71 -43.65 -7.38
C ILE A 536 10.44 -43.23 -5.94
N ALA A 537 10.44 -44.13 -4.96
CA ALA A 537 10.17 -43.79 -3.56
C ALA A 537 11.22 -42.81 -3.00
N TYR A 538 12.50 -43.02 -3.33
CA TYR A 538 13.59 -42.10 -2.98
C TYR A 538 13.43 -40.73 -3.67
N LEU A 539 13.11 -40.73 -4.97
CA LEU A 539 12.94 -39.49 -5.74
C LEU A 539 11.74 -38.66 -5.23
N LEU A 540 10.62 -39.30 -4.89
CA LEU A 540 9.46 -38.63 -4.30
C LEU A 540 9.77 -38.06 -2.90
N ARG A 541 10.52 -38.79 -2.05
CA ARG A 541 11.01 -38.23 -0.76
C ARG A 541 11.91 -37.01 -0.95
N LYS A 542 12.73 -36.97 -2.01
CA LYS A 542 13.50 -35.77 -2.36
C LYS A 542 12.56 -34.62 -2.75
N CYS A 543 11.59 -34.89 -3.64
CA CYS A 543 10.60 -33.89 -4.07
C CYS A 543 9.83 -33.27 -2.89
N VAL A 544 9.42 -34.06 -1.89
CA VAL A 544 8.76 -33.53 -0.66
C VAL A 544 9.63 -32.49 0.05
N LYS A 545 10.92 -32.78 0.26
CA LYS A 545 11.86 -31.84 0.89
C LYS A 545 12.01 -30.56 0.05
N GLU A 546 12.14 -30.71 -1.26
CA GLU A 546 12.32 -29.58 -2.18
C GLU A 546 11.06 -28.70 -2.31
N PHE A 547 9.85 -29.27 -2.41
CA PHE A 547 8.61 -28.50 -2.38
C PHE A 547 8.41 -27.77 -1.04
N THR A 548 8.81 -28.39 0.07
CA THR A 548 8.80 -27.74 1.40
C THR A 548 9.79 -26.57 1.44
N ARG A 549 10.99 -26.72 0.85
CA ARG A 549 11.97 -25.64 0.69
C ARG A 549 11.40 -24.49 -0.16
N VAL A 550 10.83 -24.77 -1.33
CA VAL A 550 10.19 -23.76 -2.21
C VAL A 550 9.05 -23.02 -1.48
N SER A 551 8.19 -23.74 -0.74
CA SER A 551 7.17 -23.11 0.10
C SER A 551 7.79 -22.18 1.15
N SER A 552 8.88 -22.58 1.80
CA SER A 552 9.60 -21.72 2.75
C SER A 552 10.21 -20.47 2.10
N LEU A 553 10.64 -20.54 0.83
CA LEU A 553 11.17 -19.39 0.08
C LEU A 553 10.06 -18.36 -0.20
N TYR A 554 8.89 -18.80 -0.67
CA TYR A 554 7.72 -17.93 -0.82
C TYR A 554 7.25 -17.33 0.51
N GLY A 555 7.34 -18.09 1.62
CA GLY A 555 7.08 -17.58 2.97
C GLY A 555 8.05 -16.47 3.40
N LYS A 556 9.36 -16.68 3.24
CA LYS A 556 10.39 -15.65 3.51
C LYS A 556 10.21 -14.41 2.63
N LEU A 557 9.87 -14.60 1.35
CA LEU A 557 9.58 -13.49 0.44
C LEU A 557 8.36 -12.69 0.93
N TYR A 558 7.27 -13.36 1.30
CA TYR A 558 6.08 -12.73 1.90
C TYR A 558 6.44 -11.90 3.14
N GLU A 559 7.17 -12.46 4.11
CA GLU A 559 7.60 -11.77 5.33
C GLU A 559 8.46 -10.52 5.03
N SER A 560 9.22 -10.52 3.93
CA SER A 560 10.04 -9.36 3.52
C SER A 560 9.27 -8.23 2.82
N CYS A 561 8.03 -8.48 2.40
CA CYS A 561 7.25 -7.61 1.54
C CYS A 561 6.26 -6.71 2.31
N PHE A 562 6.71 -6.02 3.37
CA PHE A 562 5.84 -5.16 4.20
C PHE A 562 5.08 -4.09 3.39
N ASP A 563 5.72 -3.50 2.39
CA ASP A 563 5.12 -2.45 1.54
C ASP A 563 4.32 -3.00 0.34
N ALA A 564 4.26 -4.32 0.13
CA ALA A 564 3.53 -4.92 -0.98
C ALA A 564 2.00 -4.87 -0.77
N ASP A 565 1.29 -4.64 -1.87
CA ASP A 565 -0.16 -4.54 -1.89
C ASP A 565 -0.87 -5.87 -1.57
N PRO A 566 -2.15 -5.84 -1.14
CA PRO A 566 -2.89 -7.05 -0.78
C PRO A 566 -2.99 -8.09 -1.90
N SER A 567 -3.04 -7.69 -3.18
CA SER A 567 -3.14 -8.65 -4.29
C SER A 567 -1.84 -9.41 -4.52
N THR A 568 -0.69 -8.72 -4.41
CA THR A 568 0.65 -9.34 -4.39
C THR A 568 0.79 -10.31 -3.21
N LEU A 569 0.37 -9.91 -2.01
CA LEU A 569 0.50 -10.75 -0.81
C LEU A 569 -0.39 -12.00 -0.88
N SER A 570 -1.60 -11.87 -1.43
CA SER A 570 -2.48 -13.00 -1.75
C SER A 570 -1.84 -13.96 -2.76
N GLN A 571 -1.22 -13.43 -3.82
CA GLN A 571 -0.50 -14.25 -4.80
C GLN A 571 0.65 -15.05 -4.16
N LEU A 572 1.47 -14.41 -3.31
CA LEU A 572 2.58 -15.08 -2.62
C LEU A 572 2.08 -16.16 -1.64
N SER A 573 0.96 -15.92 -0.94
CA SER A 573 0.39 -16.92 -0.03
C SER A 573 -0.24 -18.10 -0.78
N ILE A 574 -0.86 -17.87 -1.94
CA ILE A 574 -1.36 -18.91 -2.84
C ILE A 574 -0.22 -19.80 -3.34
N PHE A 575 0.87 -19.23 -3.87
CA PHE A 575 2.02 -20.03 -4.33
C PHE A 575 2.65 -20.85 -3.19
N ARG A 576 2.83 -20.24 -2.01
CA ARG A 576 3.28 -20.94 -0.80
C ARG A 576 2.41 -22.17 -0.50
N GLN A 577 1.08 -22.01 -0.60
CA GLN A 577 0.12 -23.06 -0.29
C GLN A 577 0.05 -24.15 -1.37
N ILE A 578 0.18 -23.81 -2.66
CA ILE A 578 0.21 -24.77 -3.77
C ILE A 578 1.37 -25.76 -3.56
N TYR A 579 2.60 -25.27 -3.40
CA TYR A 579 3.77 -26.15 -3.24
C TYR A 579 3.74 -26.94 -1.92
N LEU A 580 3.20 -26.35 -0.84
CA LEU A 580 2.98 -27.07 0.42
C LEU A 580 1.94 -28.20 0.29
N ASN A 581 0.86 -27.98 -0.47
CA ASN A 581 -0.17 -28.99 -0.71
C ASN A 581 0.37 -30.13 -1.58
N ILE A 582 1.17 -29.84 -2.62
CA ILE A 582 1.85 -30.86 -3.43
C ILE A 582 2.78 -31.71 -2.56
N SER A 583 3.61 -31.06 -1.72
CA SER A 583 4.49 -31.73 -0.75
C SER A 583 3.72 -32.71 0.15
N ARG A 584 2.67 -32.22 0.83
CA ARG A 584 1.81 -33.01 1.72
C ARG A 584 1.07 -34.14 1.01
N TRP A 585 0.67 -33.94 -0.24
CA TRP A 585 -0.02 -34.96 -1.03
C TRP A 585 0.94 -36.09 -1.41
N ILE A 586 2.16 -35.76 -1.87
CA ILE A 586 3.19 -36.78 -2.17
C ILE A 586 3.55 -37.57 -0.92
N GLU A 587 3.70 -36.92 0.24
CA GLU A 587 3.95 -37.60 1.52
C GLU A 587 2.80 -38.54 1.92
N ARG A 588 1.57 -38.02 1.99
CA ARG A 588 0.39 -38.77 2.45
C ARG A 588 0.01 -39.93 1.54
N VAL A 589 0.16 -39.77 0.23
CA VAL A 589 -0.35 -40.71 -0.78
C VAL A 589 0.73 -41.66 -1.30
N CYS A 590 1.96 -41.19 -1.47
CA CYS A 590 3.03 -41.99 -2.08
C CYS A 590 4.04 -42.54 -1.06
N LEU A 591 4.04 -42.07 0.19
CA LEU A 591 5.12 -42.34 1.16
C LEU A 591 4.65 -42.73 2.57
N LYS A 592 3.33 -42.80 2.83
CA LYS A 592 2.81 -43.21 4.15
C LYS A 592 3.13 -44.70 4.38
N SER A 593 4.04 -44.97 5.31
CA SER A 593 4.31 -46.29 5.87
C SER A 593 3.78 -46.32 7.29
N ASN A 594 3.06 -47.37 7.68
CA ASN A 594 2.55 -47.56 9.05
C ASN A 594 3.69 -47.66 10.11
N ARG A 595 4.96 -47.62 9.71
CA ARG A 595 6.15 -47.66 10.57
C ARG A 595 7.03 -46.39 10.53
N GLN A 596 6.67 -45.37 9.75
CA GLN A 596 7.39 -44.10 9.70
C GLN A 596 6.42 -42.95 10.06
N GLY A 597 6.66 -42.31 11.21
CA GLY A 597 5.86 -41.17 11.66
C GLY A 597 5.88 -40.01 10.65
N SER A 598 4.76 -39.32 10.47
CA SER A 598 4.68 -38.17 9.58
C SER A 598 5.49 -36.99 10.12
N MET A 599 6.04 -36.17 9.23
CA MET A 599 6.68 -34.90 9.60
C MET A 599 5.68 -33.81 10.02
N PHE A 600 4.37 -34.07 9.91
CA PHE A 600 3.31 -33.09 10.16
C PHE A 600 2.31 -33.59 11.21
N LEU A 601 1.96 -32.70 12.14
CA LEU A 601 0.91 -32.92 13.14
C LEU A 601 -0.40 -33.36 12.50
N GLU A 602 -1.00 -34.39 13.10
CA GLU A 602 -2.14 -35.11 12.54
C GLU A 602 -3.43 -34.29 12.59
N ARG A 603 -4.05 -34.17 11.42
CA ARG A 603 -5.51 -34.24 11.31
C ARG A 603 -5.80 -35.42 10.42
N GLU A 604 -6.41 -36.43 11.01
CA GLU A 604 -6.76 -37.68 10.36
C GLU A 604 -7.68 -37.41 9.17
N ILE A 605 -7.35 -38.05 8.06
CA ILE A 605 -8.32 -38.40 7.04
C ILE A 605 -8.15 -39.91 6.95
N ASN A 606 -9.06 -40.65 7.57
CA ASN A 606 -9.08 -42.10 7.42
C ASN A 606 -9.38 -42.41 5.97
N PHE A 607 -8.43 -43.11 5.35
CA PHE A 607 -8.68 -43.89 4.16
C PHE A 607 -8.71 -45.32 4.64
N ASP A 608 -9.91 -45.84 4.88
CA ASP A 608 -10.10 -47.24 5.22
C ASP A 608 -9.62 -48.07 4.02
N VAL A 609 -8.48 -48.72 4.21
CA VAL A 609 -7.99 -49.77 3.32
C VAL A 609 -8.18 -51.04 4.13
N GLU A 610 -9.18 -51.82 3.75
CA GLU A 610 -9.47 -53.12 4.37
C GLU A 610 -8.19 -53.98 4.34
N GLU A 611 -7.75 -54.41 5.52
CA GLU A 611 -6.57 -55.27 5.69
C GLU A 611 -6.92 -56.72 5.30
N ASP A 612 -7.06 -56.96 4.00
CA ASP A 612 -7.02 -58.31 3.44
C ASP A 612 -5.57 -58.83 3.47
N ASP A 613 -5.36 -59.94 4.18
CA ASP A 613 -4.12 -60.75 4.24
C ASP A 613 -3.81 -61.41 2.87
N ALA A 614 -3.52 -60.57 1.87
CA ALA A 614 -3.20 -60.97 0.52
C ALA A 614 -1.68 -61.03 0.30
N ASP A 615 -1.24 -62.11 -0.32
CA ASP A 615 0.14 -62.47 -0.67
C ASP A 615 1.04 -61.24 -1.01
N ILE A 616 2.27 -61.21 -0.48
CA ILE A 616 3.16 -60.03 -0.53
C ILE A 616 3.44 -59.54 -1.96
N ASN A 617 3.39 -60.46 -2.93
CA ASN A 617 3.52 -60.17 -4.36
C ASN A 617 2.24 -59.59 -5.00
N GLN A 618 1.06 -59.84 -4.44
CA GLN A 618 -0.18 -59.14 -4.80
C GLN A 618 -0.25 -57.74 -4.18
N MET A 619 0.11 -57.58 -2.90
CA MET A 619 0.19 -56.25 -2.26
C MET A 619 1.09 -55.29 -3.03
N THR A 620 2.30 -55.71 -3.38
CA THR A 620 3.25 -54.88 -4.14
C THR A 620 2.72 -54.54 -5.54
N ARG A 621 2.01 -55.45 -6.22
CA ARG A 621 1.32 -55.13 -7.49
C ARG A 621 0.16 -54.14 -7.31
N LYS A 622 -0.68 -54.30 -6.28
CA LYS A 622 -1.74 -53.34 -5.92
C LYS A 622 -1.14 -51.96 -5.62
N GLN A 623 -0.08 -51.87 -4.81
CA GLN A 623 0.62 -50.63 -4.49
C GLN A 623 1.29 -49.97 -5.70
N ILE A 624 1.93 -50.72 -6.60
CA ILE A 624 2.50 -50.17 -7.84
C ILE A 624 1.39 -49.62 -8.76
N GLN A 625 0.23 -50.29 -8.84
CA GLN A 625 -0.90 -49.82 -9.65
C GLN A 625 -1.58 -48.58 -9.04
N PHE A 626 -1.65 -48.51 -7.71
CA PHE A 626 -2.09 -47.34 -6.95
C PHE A 626 -1.13 -46.16 -7.18
N LEU A 627 0.18 -46.38 -7.01
CA LEU A 627 1.22 -45.37 -7.27
C LEU A 627 1.17 -44.87 -8.72
N LYS A 628 0.95 -45.74 -9.71
CA LYS A 628 0.73 -45.35 -11.12
C LYS A 628 -0.43 -44.36 -11.27
N LYS A 629 -1.62 -44.67 -10.73
CA LYS A 629 -2.79 -43.74 -10.75
C LYS A 629 -2.46 -42.39 -10.13
N HIS A 630 -1.73 -42.38 -9.02
CA HIS A 630 -1.33 -41.14 -8.36
C HIS A 630 -0.24 -40.37 -9.14
N THR A 631 0.75 -41.04 -9.72
CA THR A 631 1.71 -40.37 -10.62
C THR A 631 1.04 -39.75 -11.86
N SER A 632 0.00 -40.36 -12.43
CA SER A 632 -0.77 -39.71 -13.52
C SER A 632 -1.52 -38.46 -13.05
N VAL A 633 -2.03 -38.44 -11.81
CA VAL A 633 -2.64 -37.24 -11.22
C VAL A 633 -1.59 -36.15 -10.95
N LEU A 634 -0.39 -36.50 -10.47
CA LEU A 634 0.73 -35.55 -10.35
C LEU A 634 1.09 -34.95 -11.69
N VAL A 635 1.29 -35.77 -12.72
CA VAL A 635 1.61 -35.31 -14.09
C VAL A 635 0.50 -34.38 -14.62
N PHE A 636 -0.77 -34.67 -14.37
CA PHE A 636 -1.88 -33.77 -14.71
C PHE A 636 -1.83 -32.44 -13.94
N ILE A 637 -1.55 -32.47 -12.62
CA ILE A 637 -1.39 -31.27 -11.79
C ILE A 637 -0.21 -30.41 -12.30
N VAL A 638 0.95 -31.01 -12.58
CA VAL A 638 2.11 -30.28 -13.12
C VAL A 638 1.76 -29.65 -14.47
N ASN A 639 1.15 -30.40 -15.39
CA ASN A 639 0.68 -29.87 -16.68
C ASN A 639 -0.26 -28.67 -16.50
N LYS A 640 -1.23 -28.73 -15.58
CA LYS A 640 -2.15 -27.60 -15.34
C LYS A 640 -1.45 -26.39 -14.71
N LEU A 641 -0.49 -26.60 -13.81
CA LEU A 641 0.30 -25.52 -13.19
C LEU A 641 1.31 -24.87 -14.15
N THR A 642 1.82 -25.60 -15.14
CA THR A 642 2.68 -25.04 -16.20
C THR A 642 1.87 -24.37 -17.30
N SER A 643 0.69 -24.89 -17.64
CA SER A 643 -0.18 -24.31 -18.68
C SER A 643 -0.81 -22.98 -18.27
N SER A 644 -0.82 -22.65 -16.98
CA SER A 644 -1.17 -21.30 -16.51
C SER A 644 0.08 -20.42 -16.44
N PRO A 645 0.29 -19.47 -17.38
CA PRO A 645 1.41 -18.53 -17.31
C PRO A 645 1.35 -17.65 -16.05
N LEU A 646 2.52 -17.19 -15.60
CA LEU A 646 2.67 -16.38 -14.41
C LEU A 646 2.13 -14.96 -14.64
N PHE A 647 1.17 -14.55 -13.82
CA PHE A 647 0.81 -13.14 -13.69
C PHE A 647 1.84 -12.40 -12.84
N LEU A 648 2.32 -11.24 -13.29
CA LEU A 648 3.28 -10.44 -12.51
C LEU A 648 2.55 -9.51 -11.52
N PRO A 649 2.95 -9.50 -10.22
CA PRO A 649 2.33 -8.67 -9.21
C PRO A 649 2.56 -7.17 -9.44
N ARG A 650 1.69 -6.33 -8.88
CA ARG A 650 1.82 -4.87 -9.04
C ARG A 650 3.12 -4.35 -8.41
N SER A 651 3.52 -4.91 -7.26
CA SER A 651 4.78 -4.59 -6.58
C SER A 651 6.03 -4.87 -7.44
N PHE A 652 5.94 -5.76 -8.44
CA PHE A 652 7.05 -6.05 -9.35
C PHE A 652 7.46 -4.82 -10.15
N TYR A 653 6.49 -3.95 -10.49
CA TYR A 653 6.69 -2.75 -11.27
C TYR A 653 6.70 -1.46 -10.44
N GLN A 654 5.92 -1.39 -9.36
CA GLN A 654 5.78 -0.18 -8.56
C GLN A 654 5.32 -0.48 -7.13
N SER A 655 6.12 -0.10 -6.14
CA SER A 655 5.60 0.09 -4.79
C SER A 655 4.96 1.48 -4.62
N ARG A 656 3.89 1.56 -3.83
CA ARG A 656 3.18 2.83 -3.51
C ARG A 656 3.42 3.32 -2.09
N GLN A 657 3.95 2.44 -1.25
CA GLN A 657 4.43 2.72 0.09
C GLN A 657 5.93 2.41 0.11
N VAL A 658 6.70 3.23 0.82
CA VAL A 658 8.10 2.94 1.14
C VAL A 658 8.26 3.17 2.63
N THR A 659 8.42 2.07 3.36
CA THR A 659 8.72 2.06 4.78
C THR A 659 10.22 1.80 4.92
N SER A 660 10.98 2.76 5.45
CA SER A 660 12.40 2.57 5.77
C SER A 660 12.62 2.69 7.26
N LEU A 661 13.56 1.90 7.78
CA LEU A 661 13.96 1.91 9.18
C LEU A 661 15.44 2.25 9.27
N SER A 662 15.74 3.38 9.89
CA SER A 662 17.12 3.81 10.16
C SER A 662 17.44 3.52 11.62
N LEU A 663 18.38 2.60 11.85
CA LEU A 663 18.88 2.25 13.19
C LEU A 663 20.18 2.99 13.49
N ALA A 664 20.29 3.50 14.71
CA ALA A 664 21.52 3.97 15.33
C ALA A 664 21.83 3.07 16.53
N VAL A 665 23.04 2.49 16.56
CA VAL A 665 23.50 1.59 17.62
C VAL A 665 24.64 2.27 18.38
N THR A 666 24.52 2.35 19.70
CA THR A 666 25.53 2.92 20.60
C THR A 666 25.94 1.85 21.62
N PRO A 667 27.24 1.64 21.91
CA PRO A 667 28.41 2.35 21.37
C PRO A 667 28.70 2.06 19.89
N SER A 668 29.14 3.08 19.16
CA SER A 668 29.68 2.95 17.80
C SER A 668 31.18 2.65 17.84
N PRO A 669 31.72 1.83 16.92
CA PRO A 669 33.15 1.56 16.86
C PRO A 669 33.93 2.84 16.47
N ARG A 670 35.21 2.93 16.89
CA ARG A 670 36.06 4.10 16.63
C ARG A 670 36.43 4.27 15.16
N SER A 671 36.43 3.18 14.39
CA SER A 671 36.55 3.14 12.94
C SER A 671 35.60 2.08 12.37
N PRO A 672 35.19 2.17 11.09
CA PRO A 672 34.30 1.17 10.49
C PRO A 672 35.01 -0.19 10.32
N GLY A 673 34.74 -1.11 11.24
CA GLY A 673 35.28 -2.48 11.23
C GLY A 673 36.02 -2.87 12.51
N ASP A 674 36.51 -1.90 13.28
CA ASP A 674 37.21 -2.18 14.54
C ASP A 674 36.27 -2.77 15.60
N PRO A 675 36.66 -3.86 16.28
CA PRO A 675 35.84 -4.45 17.32
C PRO A 675 35.90 -3.64 18.62
N ILE A 676 34.76 -3.53 19.29
CA ILE A 676 34.67 -2.84 20.59
C ILE A 676 35.28 -3.75 21.67
N SER A 677 36.32 -3.27 22.34
CA SER A 677 37.00 -3.99 23.43
C SER A 677 36.18 -3.95 24.72
N VAL A 678 35.87 -5.11 25.30
CA VAL A 678 35.19 -5.25 26.59
C VAL A 678 35.90 -6.33 27.40
N SER A 679 35.99 -6.20 28.73
CA SER A 679 36.47 -7.31 29.56
C SER A 679 35.38 -8.36 29.74
N THR A 680 35.75 -9.64 29.86
CA THR A 680 34.83 -10.75 30.16
C THR A 680 34.05 -10.55 31.47
N SER A 681 34.59 -9.73 32.38
CA SER A 681 34.00 -9.36 33.68
C SER A 681 32.95 -8.23 33.62
N GLN A 682 32.79 -7.53 32.49
CA GLN A 682 31.94 -6.33 32.38
C GLN A 682 30.75 -6.51 31.44
N TYR A 683 29.58 -5.99 31.84
CA TYR A 683 28.39 -5.93 30.99
C TYR A 683 28.53 -4.83 29.94
N LEU A 684 28.43 -5.19 28.65
CA LEU A 684 28.27 -4.21 27.57
C LEU A 684 26.81 -3.77 27.45
N SER A 685 26.53 -2.50 27.72
CA SER A 685 25.23 -1.90 27.40
C SER A 685 25.17 -1.52 25.92
N ILE A 686 24.15 -2.03 25.20
CA ILE A 686 23.88 -1.68 23.80
C ILE A 686 22.57 -0.91 23.75
N LYS A 687 22.63 0.37 23.36
CA LYS A 687 21.46 1.21 23.12
C LYS A 687 21.17 1.21 21.62
N VAL A 688 19.98 0.73 21.24
CA VAL A 688 19.48 0.74 19.86
C VAL A 688 18.36 1.77 19.77
N GLU A 689 18.59 2.85 19.02
CA GLU A 689 17.56 3.82 18.65
C GLU A 689 17.19 3.61 17.18
N GLY A 690 15.91 3.79 16.83
CA GLY A 690 15.43 3.60 15.47
C GLY A 690 14.39 4.64 15.08
N VAL A 691 14.43 5.09 13.83
CA VAL A 691 13.35 5.90 13.24
C VAL A 691 12.74 5.18 12.06
N VAL A 692 11.42 4.94 12.15
CA VAL A 692 10.60 4.50 11.02
C VAL A 692 10.22 5.73 10.20
N SER A 693 10.55 5.73 8.90
CA SER A 693 10.02 6.69 7.94
C SER A 693 9.03 5.98 7.00
N GLN A 694 7.87 6.60 6.76
CA GLN A 694 6.84 6.05 5.87
C GLN A 694 6.42 7.08 4.83
N ASN A 695 6.89 6.88 3.60
CA ASN A 695 6.46 7.66 2.45
C ASN A 695 5.32 6.93 1.72
N TRP A 696 4.23 7.63 1.44
CA TRP A 696 3.06 7.05 0.77
C TRP A 696 2.36 8.05 -0.16
N ILE A 697 1.91 7.57 -1.32
CA ILE A 697 1.23 8.40 -2.32
C ILE A 697 -0.27 8.40 -2.06
N LYS A 698 -0.78 9.49 -1.47
CA LYS A 698 -2.22 9.72 -1.28
C LYS A 698 -2.95 9.73 -2.62
N SER A 699 -4.04 8.97 -2.74
CA SER A 699 -4.91 8.97 -3.92
C SER A 699 -6.34 8.66 -3.50
N LYS A 700 -7.32 9.40 -4.04
CA LYS A 700 -8.75 9.22 -3.72
C LYS A 700 -9.23 7.78 -3.95
N ASN A 701 -8.70 7.11 -4.97
CA ASN A 701 -9.18 5.80 -5.43
C ASN A 701 -8.49 4.62 -4.69
N PHE A 702 -7.56 4.86 -3.78
CA PHE A 702 -6.84 3.82 -3.03
C PHE A 702 -6.42 4.36 -1.64
N PRO A 703 -7.25 4.17 -0.59
CA PRO A 703 -6.96 4.60 0.76
C PRO A 703 -6.03 3.65 1.54
N TRP A 704 -5.68 2.49 0.98
CA TRP A 704 -4.90 1.45 1.66
C TRP A 704 -3.45 1.87 1.95
N LYS A 705 -3.08 1.81 3.24
CA LYS A 705 -1.72 1.99 3.79
C LYS A 705 -1.54 0.97 4.91
N ARG A 706 -0.38 0.31 5.00
CA ARG A 706 -0.04 -0.52 6.17
C ARG A 706 0.71 0.32 7.20
N ASP A 707 0.10 0.51 8.36
CA ASP A 707 0.74 1.18 9.50
C ASP A 707 1.64 0.22 10.27
N VAL A 708 2.81 0.69 10.70
CA VAL A 708 3.63 0.00 11.71
C VAL A 708 3.01 0.26 13.07
N HIS A 709 2.64 -0.80 13.78
CA HIS A 709 2.09 -0.73 15.14
C HIS A 709 3.21 -0.78 16.19
N SER A 710 4.18 -1.69 16.02
CA SER A 710 5.36 -1.79 16.87
C SER A 710 6.56 -2.36 16.11
N VAL A 711 7.74 -2.28 16.71
CA VAL A 711 9.00 -2.83 16.17
C VAL A 711 9.60 -3.77 17.20
N LYS A 712 9.84 -5.02 16.80
CA LYS A 712 10.50 -6.03 17.63
C LYS A 712 11.97 -6.13 17.22
N LEU A 713 12.86 -5.84 18.17
CA LEU A 713 14.30 -6.02 18.03
C LEU A 713 14.69 -7.45 18.45
N VAL A 714 15.54 -8.10 17.66
CA VAL A 714 16.11 -9.40 17.97
C VAL A 714 17.63 -9.27 17.91
N LEU A 715 18.28 -9.36 19.07
CA LEU A 715 19.73 -9.44 19.16
C LEU A 715 20.16 -10.90 19.18
N THR A 716 21.11 -11.25 18.31
CA THR A 716 21.75 -12.57 18.30
C THR A 716 23.27 -12.38 18.34
N SER A 717 23.95 -13.13 19.20
CA SER A 717 25.41 -13.10 19.34
C SER A 717 25.99 -14.43 18.87
N SER A 718 27.02 -14.37 18.04
CA SER A 718 27.78 -15.55 17.60
C SER A 718 29.28 -15.29 17.71
N LEU A 719 30.02 -16.23 18.31
CA LEU A 719 31.47 -16.21 18.34
C LEU A 719 32.01 -16.52 16.92
N GLN A 720 32.83 -15.62 16.35
CA GLN A 720 33.59 -15.94 15.16
C GLN A 720 34.72 -16.91 15.55
N LYS A 721 34.63 -18.16 15.10
CA LYS A 721 35.71 -19.12 15.25
C LYS A 721 36.87 -18.73 14.35
N SER A 722 38.05 -18.53 14.94
CA SER A 722 39.33 -18.66 14.24
C SER A 722 39.43 -20.08 13.66
N ASN A 723 40.05 -20.24 12.49
CA ASN A 723 40.34 -21.54 11.88
C ASN A 723 41.53 -22.23 12.61
N SER A 724 41.33 -22.55 13.88
CA SER A 724 42.27 -23.29 14.73
C SER A 724 41.45 -24.26 15.59
N PRO A 725 41.65 -25.59 15.47
CA PRO A 725 40.78 -26.58 16.08
C PRO A 725 41.18 -26.87 17.53
N ASP A 726 40.62 -26.11 18.48
CA ASP A 726 40.56 -26.53 19.88
C ASP A 726 39.14 -26.35 20.42
N PHE A 727 38.61 -27.42 21.00
CA PHE A 727 37.28 -27.47 21.58
C PHE A 727 37.36 -27.40 23.10
N LEU A 728 36.68 -26.41 23.71
CA LEU A 728 35.91 -26.55 24.95
C LEU A 728 35.07 -25.28 25.16
N LEU A 729 33.80 -25.44 25.53
CA LEU A 729 32.87 -24.36 25.92
C LEU A 729 32.81 -24.31 27.45
N PRO A 730 32.74 -23.13 28.08
CA PRO A 730 31.44 -22.48 28.29
C PRO A 730 31.47 -20.94 28.14
N PHE A 731 30.31 -20.28 28.36
CA PHE A 731 30.12 -18.83 28.24
C PHE A 731 30.95 -18.02 29.25
N ASN A 732 32.20 -17.71 28.88
CA ASN A 732 33.02 -16.58 29.35
C ASN A 732 34.22 -16.34 28.40
N VAL A 733 34.04 -16.67 27.11
CA VAL A 733 35.15 -16.89 26.17
C VAL A 733 35.80 -15.58 25.72
N PRO A 734 37.10 -15.35 25.95
CA PRO A 734 37.83 -14.26 25.30
C PRO A 734 37.90 -14.56 23.80
N GLY A 735 37.47 -13.61 22.96
CA GLY A 735 37.30 -13.86 21.53
C GLY A 735 36.48 -12.79 20.83
N LEU A 736 36.46 -12.88 19.49
CA LEU A 736 35.72 -11.95 18.64
C LEU A 736 34.29 -12.43 18.43
N HIS A 737 33.34 -11.71 19.02
CA HIS A 737 31.92 -11.93 18.90
C HIS A 737 31.34 -10.99 17.83
N GLN A 738 30.43 -11.51 17.01
CA GLN A 738 29.62 -10.71 16.10
C GLN A 738 28.19 -10.73 16.60
N VAL A 739 27.68 -9.55 16.97
CA VAL A 739 26.29 -9.35 17.40
C VAL A 739 25.50 -8.81 16.21
N PHE A 740 24.49 -9.56 15.77
CA PHE A 740 23.54 -9.15 14.75
C PHE A 740 22.28 -8.60 15.41
N ILE A 741 21.88 -7.39 15.00
CA ILE A 741 20.62 -6.77 15.36
C ILE A 741 19.67 -6.93 14.17
N GLU A 742 18.64 -7.74 14.34
CA GLU A 742 17.55 -7.90 13.37
C GLU A 742 16.32 -7.11 13.84
N THR A 743 15.68 -6.42 12.90
CA THR A 743 14.44 -5.66 13.11
C THR A 743 13.27 -6.34 12.44
N LEU A 744 12.20 -6.54 13.20
CA LEU A 744 10.94 -7.08 12.74
C LEU A 744 9.87 -6.00 12.90
N LEU A 745 9.16 -5.67 11.83
CA LEU A 745 7.99 -4.79 11.92
C LEU A 745 6.77 -5.60 12.32
N ILE A 746 5.90 -5.02 13.15
CA ILE A 746 4.62 -5.60 13.55
C ILE A 746 3.51 -4.67 13.09
N ASP A 747 2.53 -5.20 12.37
CA ASP A 747 1.36 -4.45 11.91
C ASP A 747 0.20 -4.48 12.93
N LYS A 748 -0.90 -3.80 12.61
CA LYS A 748 -2.12 -3.78 13.44
C LYS A 748 -2.75 -5.17 13.63
N GLU A 749 -2.47 -6.12 12.75
CA GLU A 749 -2.94 -7.52 12.82
C GLU A 749 -1.95 -8.42 13.57
N GLN A 750 -0.96 -7.85 14.26
CA GLN A 750 0.11 -8.52 15.01
C GLN A 750 0.96 -9.47 14.15
N ARG A 751 0.99 -9.30 12.81
CA ARG A 751 1.85 -10.10 11.93
C ARG A 751 3.29 -9.62 11.99
N LEU A 752 4.22 -10.57 11.97
CA LEU A 752 5.67 -10.35 11.96
C LEU A 752 6.17 -10.20 10.52
N TRP A 753 6.89 -9.10 10.25
CA TRP A 753 7.47 -8.80 8.94
C TRP A 753 8.99 -8.68 9.03
N ARG A 754 9.70 -9.59 8.34
CA ARG A 754 11.17 -9.62 8.19
C ARG A 754 11.59 -8.78 6.99
N GLN A 755 11.44 -7.47 7.07
CA GLN A 755 11.95 -6.60 6.01
C GLN A 755 13.46 -6.88 5.79
N ASN A 756 13.93 -6.83 4.55
CA ASN A 756 15.36 -6.93 4.22
C ASN A 756 16.13 -5.64 4.60
N THR A 757 15.90 -5.15 5.81
CA THR A 757 16.69 -4.08 6.45
C THR A 757 18.13 -4.53 6.63
N PRO A 758 19.12 -3.63 6.51
CA PRO A 758 20.51 -3.98 6.73
C PRO A 758 20.67 -4.56 8.15
N LYS A 759 21.20 -5.79 8.24
CA LYS A 759 21.59 -6.37 9.52
C LYS A 759 22.77 -5.55 10.04
N SER A 760 22.52 -4.63 10.97
CA SER A 760 23.61 -3.96 11.66
C SER A 760 24.33 -5.00 12.52
N SER A 761 25.58 -5.31 12.14
CA SER A 761 26.42 -6.22 12.91
C SER A 761 27.48 -5.43 13.66
N LEU A 762 27.61 -5.69 14.95
CA LEU A 762 28.61 -5.10 15.84
C LEU A 762 29.69 -6.16 16.14
N SER A 763 30.94 -5.84 15.85
CA SER A 763 32.08 -6.65 16.27
C SER A 763 32.49 -6.27 17.68
N ILE A 764 32.61 -7.25 18.58
CA ILE A 764 33.02 -7.08 19.98
C ILE A 764 34.21 -8.00 20.23
N LYS A 765 35.27 -7.50 20.86
CA LYS A 765 36.42 -8.31 21.28
C LYS A 765 36.43 -8.40 22.80
N ALA A 766 36.07 -9.57 23.31
CA ALA A 766 36.14 -9.88 24.72
C ALA A 766 37.58 -10.26 25.09
N PHE A 767 38.10 -9.67 26.17
CA PHE A 767 39.43 -9.98 26.73
C PHE A 767 39.31 -10.40 28.19
N ASP A 768 40.17 -11.30 28.63
CA ASP A 768 40.24 -11.72 30.03
C ASP A 768 41.22 -10.83 30.82
N GLU A 769 40.85 -10.43 32.05
CA GLU A 769 41.64 -9.47 32.85
C GLU A 769 42.91 -10.09 33.44
N GLY A 770 43.04 -11.43 33.39
CA GLY A 770 44.19 -12.17 33.94
C GLY A 770 45.54 -11.98 33.23
N ASN A 771 45.62 -11.23 32.12
CA ASN A 771 46.85 -11.12 31.33
C ASN A 771 47.32 -9.68 31.07
N ARG A 772 47.52 -8.90 32.15
CA ARG A 772 48.35 -7.68 32.10
C ARG A 772 49.85 -8.04 32.07
N GLY A 773 50.29 -8.66 30.99
CA GLY A 773 51.70 -8.91 30.67
C GLY A 773 52.14 -8.11 29.44
N ASN A 774 53.08 -7.18 29.62
CA ASN A 774 53.77 -6.42 28.55
C ASN A 774 52.91 -5.55 27.63
N VAL A 775 52.56 -4.35 28.12
CA VAL A 775 52.42 -3.18 27.23
C VAL A 775 53.82 -2.66 26.92
N PRO A 776 54.32 -2.68 25.67
CA PRO A 776 55.59 -2.05 25.34
C PRO A 776 55.45 -0.53 25.39
N ASN A 777 56.26 0.11 26.24
CA ASN A 777 56.36 1.57 26.34
C ASN A 777 57.04 2.17 25.10
N ASN A 778 56.28 2.38 24.01
CA ASN A 778 56.73 3.23 22.92
C ASN A 778 56.40 4.71 23.22
N ARG A 779 57.23 5.31 24.08
CA ARG A 779 57.51 6.75 24.03
C ARG A 779 58.48 7.03 22.89
N THR A 780 58.39 8.23 22.32
CA THR A 780 59.20 8.76 21.19
C THR A 780 58.88 8.11 19.83
N ARG A 781 58.81 8.86 18.73
CA ARG A 781 59.24 10.26 18.50
C ARG A 781 58.14 11.06 17.79
#